data_AF-A0A178Z2J1-F1
#
_entry.id   AF-A0A178Z2J1-F1
#
_cell.length_a   1.000
_cell.length_b   1.000
_cell.length_c   1.000
_cell.angle_alpha   90.00
_cell.angle_beta   90.00
_cell.angle_gamma   90.00
#
_symmetry.space_group_name_H-M   'P 1'
#
loop_
_entity.id
_entity.type
_entity.pdbx_description
1 polymer ?
#
loop_
_entity_poly.entity_id
_entity_poly.type
_entity_poly.pdbx_seq_one_letter_code
_entity_poly.pdbx_strand_id
1 'polypeptide(L)'
;MESLALSDICSEPSSTFSSPKKRNRGDLSSSSEEYVFDKNVGDRIKGRVPGSPIHSSEGLDIETYRVGGPELPMLPIRHLETPKDTKKLFGDHIGNDLAQILKEYSLWPTNPFFDMITLLSLARPDAEPHTYVWTELQWYDGCQQLWTQAADKMRSKLKQLGHPEIRVLLADPRAMITPFSKAIPIRDPLLKTWPSVADKILKAVSVRQSWLTLDLLIRGKEWYGGKDEEKFKAVLLIHFDTQDDWEGSFLQEARSAISSDPVYQQRGVELEILRGYLVGGANRTFDTDQPPAVGHGDDLFNTIPYMGASICPDSYVGSGSFGCAITLGDSATYGLTACHVALPTSDGQVTYADPTAQRNIPPGLVKLLPTGAAFGKIPNPPVIKMPSKSDLEAVKKYHQDEIDAMNEIVTRELKYVEDLIKAEEPGEEPLISGQQRDKYERYMREIVGHKSLLSKANKLLADIDSSRCSLGPIRAFSGFRKDENTGMILDWALFPMHSSKGPIQNRLPSQPPHPKDPKRLMEEHLLGFSAPLGGETVYKVGRTTGFTTGIVNPAPTFIHKLEAPSTRVWPGEPGSQNPQSPELSRASVVGVIPINVDGKFLGPGDPGAVVFDADGIMKGLIVAGCYHHRVAYITPSPDLLKDIKMMTGAKEIAFPNPRYPSNRPMGSQMLITTSDSVQG
;
A
#
# COMPACT_ATOMS: atom_id res chain seq x y z
N MET A 1 -37.68 -51.52 -1.11
CA MET A 1 -39.12 -51.28 -0.86
C MET A 1 -39.28 -49.78 -0.77
N GLU A 2 -40.11 -49.24 -1.68
CA GLU A 2 -41.00 -48.08 -1.47
C GLU A 2 -40.36 -46.79 -0.92
N SER A 3 -40.07 -45.75 -1.72
CA SER A 3 -40.89 -45.04 -2.72
C SER A 3 -42.21 -44.51 -2.18
N LEU A 4 -42.33 -43.18 -2.07
CA LEU A 4 -43.59 -42.46 -2.26
C LEU A 4 -43.28 -41.00 -2.63
N ALA A 5 -43.64 -40.63 -3.86
CA ALA A 5 -43.80 -39.24 -4.26
C ALA A 5 -45.29 -38.93 -4.29
N LEU A 6 -45.68 -37.70 -3.95
CA LEU A 6 -47.01 -37.17 -4.23
C LEU A 6 -46.90 -35.72 -4.69
N SER A 7 -47.49 -35.46 -5.85
CA SER A 7 -47.78 -34.14 -6.41
C SER A 7 -49.19 -33.71 -6.00
N ASP A 8 -49.45 -32.40 -5.93
CA ASP A 8 -50.38 -31.70 -6.84
C ASP A 8 -51.11 -30.47 -6.26
N ILE A 9 -51.07 -29.40 -7.07
CA ILE A 9 -52.15 -28.48 -7.48
C ILE A 9 -52.97 -27.71 -6.40
N CYS A 10 -52.81 -26.38 -6.41
CA CYS A 10 -53.89 -25.37 -6.42
C CYS A 10 -53.26 -23.96 -6.61
N SER A 11 -53.34 -23.32 -7.78
CA SER A 11 -54.47 -22.54 -8.34
C SER A 11 -54.31 -21.02 -8.12
N GLU A 12 -53.99 -20.28 -9.21
CA GLU A 12 -54.00 -18.81 -9.26
C GLU A 12 -55.43 -18.22 -9.19
N PRO A 13 -55.54 -16.91 -8.90
CA PRO A 13 -56.56 -16.08 -9.54
C PRO A 13 -55.95 -14.93 -10.36
N SER A 14 -56.47 -14.79 -11.58
CA SER A 14 -56.16 -13.72 -12.54
C SER A 14 -56.56 -12.32 -12.07
N SER A 15 -55.82 -11.28 -12.46
CA SER A 15 -56.41 -9.95 -12.66
C SER A 15 -55.96 -9.29 -13.96
N THR A 16 -56.93 -9.11 -14.86
CA THR A 16 -56.81 -8.35 -16.11
C THR A 16 -56.90 -6.84 -15.83
N PHE A 17 -56.00 -6.03 -16.39
CA PHE A 17 -56.31 -4.62 -16.66
C PHE A 17 -55.70 -4.13 -17.99
N SER A 18 -56.38 -3.13 -18.57
CA SER A 18 -56.41 -2.84 -20.00
C SER A 18 -55.42 -1.76 -20.47
N SER A 19 -54.98 -1.86 -21.73
CA SER A 19 -54.14 -0.86 -22.39
C SER A 19 -54.92 0.40 -22.80
N PRO A 20 -54.44 1.63 -22.51
CA PRO A 20 -55.02 2.86 -23.06
C PRO A 20 -54.21 3.44 -24.24
N LYS A 21 -54.79 3.33 -25.43
CA LYS A 21 -54.85 4.30 -26.54
C LYS A 21 -53.72 5.34 -26.71
N LYS A 22 -53.09 5.31 -27.90
CA LYS A 22 -52.37 6.46 -28.50
C LYS A 22 -53.26 7.72 -28.55
N ARG A 23 -52.66 8.89 -28.29
CA ARG A 23 -53.19 10.21 -28.70
C ARG A 23 -52.07 11.03 -29.35
N ASN A 24 -52.47 11.86 -30.32
CA ASN A 24 -51.55 12.61 -31.18
C ASN A 24 -51.02 13.91 -30.54
N ARG A 25 -49.91 14.40 -31.10
CA ARG A 25 -49.30 15.72 -30.86
C ARG A 25 -50.31 16.88 -30.88
N GLY A 26 -50.07 17.85 -30.01
CA GLY A 26 -50.40 19.25 -30.20
C GLY A 26 -49.24 20.08 -29.65
N ASP A 27 -48.72 21.03 -30.43
CA ASP A 27 -47.52 21.79 -30.09
C ASP A 27 -47.76 22.79 -28.96
N LEU A 28 -46.75 22.98 -28.09
CA LEU A 28 -46.51 24.24 -27.38
C LEU A 28 -45.05 24.28 -26.89
N SER A 29 -44.36 25.37 -27.19
CA SER A 29 -42.92 25.53 -26.99
C SER A 29 -42.55 25.92 -25.55
N SER A 30 -41.66 25.16 -24.92
CA SER A 30 -40.81 25.63 -23.82
C SER A 30 -39.54 24.79 -23.75
N SER A 31 -38.39 25.43 -23.57
CA SER A 31 -37.08 24.76 -23.51
C SER A 31 -36.89 24.05 -22.17
N SER A 32 -36.89 22.72 -22.21
CA SER A 32 -36.41 21.86 -21.12
C SER A 32 -35.70 20.66 -21.72
N GLU A 33 -34.50 20.36 -21.25
CA GLU A 33 -33.73 19.20 -21.69
C GLU A 33 -34.34 17.93 -21.08
N GLU A 34 -35.19 17.23 -21.84
CA GLU A 34 -35.73 15.93 -21.44
C GLU A 34 -34.61 14.89 -21.35
N TYR A 35 -34.40 14.36 -20.16
CA TYR A 35 -33.56 13.18 -19.94
C TYR A 35 -34.21 11.95 -20.59
N VAL A 36 -33.73 11.57 -21.77
CA VAL A 36 -34.19 10.35 -22.47
C VAL A 36 -33.63 9.10 -21.76
N PHE A 37 -34.52 8.38 -21.09
CA PHE A 37 -34.24 7.10 -20.45
C PHE A 37 -34.30 5.96 -21.48
N ASP A 38 -33.16 5.36 -21.84
CA ASP A 38 -33.10 4.17 -22.70
C ASP A 38 -33.06 2.89 -21.85
N LYS A 39 -34.05 2.03 -22.04
CA LYS A 39 -34.19 0.75 -21.32
C LYS A 39 -33.20 -0.33 -21.75
N ASN A 40 -32.40 -0.11 -22.80
CA ASN A 40 -31.43 -1.07 -23.31
C ASN A 40 -29.98 -0.81 -22.85
N VAL A 41 -29.75 0.20 -22.02
CA VAL A 41 -28.41 0.60 -21.54
C VAL A 41 -28.35 0.54 -20.02
N GLY A 42 -28.22 -0.68 -19.48
CA GLY A 42 -27.95 -0.89 -18.05
C GLY A 42 -26.60 -0.29 -17.62
N ASP A 43 -26.52 0.12 -16.35
CA ASP A 43 -25.32 0.64 -15.67
C ASP A 43 -24.63 1.84 -16.35
N ARG A 44 -25.35 2.94 -16.56
CA ARG A 44 -24.77 4.19 -17.10
C ARG A 44 -23.94 5.02 -16.11
N ILE A 45 -23.33 4.37 -15.10
CA ILE A 45 -22.15 4.89 -14.38
C ILE A 45 -20.89 4.04 -14.70
N LYS A 46 -20.94 3.20 -15.74
CA LYS A 46 -19.74 2.69 -16.41
C LYS A 46 -19.17 3.75 -17.34
N GLY A 47 -18.17 4.49 -16.85
CA GLY A 47 -17.32 5.29 -17.72
C GLY A 47 -16.68 6.54 -17.13
N ARG A 48 -17.15 7.03 -15.98
CA ARG A 48 -16.49 8.11 -15.24
C ARG A 48 -15.33 7.60 -14.42
N VAL A 49 -14.31 8.44 -14.28
CA VAL A 49 -13.23 8.28 -13.31
C VAL A 49 -13.81 8.36 -11.88
N PRO A 50 -13.61 7.36 -10.99
CA PRO A 50 -13.90 7.48 -9.57
C PRO A 50 -13.08 8.62 -8.96
N GLY A 51 -13.71 9.49 -8.16
CA GLY A 51 -13.13 10.78 -7.77
C GLY A 51 -13.30 11.90 -8.80
N SER A 52 -14.21 11.77 -9.77
CA SER A 52 -14.70 12.87 -10.62
C SER A 52 -16.24 13.00 -10.50
N PRO A 53 -16.69 13.47 -9.32
CA PRO A 53 -18.11 13.50 -8.95
C PRO A 53 -18.96 14.39 -9.87
N ILE A 54 -20.27 14.16 -9.87
CA ILE A 54 -21.20 15.23 -10.27
C ILE A 54 -21.35 16.15 -9.06
N HIS A 55 -21.04 17.43 -9.23
CA HIS A 55 -21.31 18.40 -8.17
C HIS A 55 -22.80 18.80 -8.20
N SER A 56 -23.47 18.76 -7.04
CA SER A 56 -24.75 19.49 -6.87
C SER A 56 -24.51 21.00 -6.95
N SER A 57 -25.57 21.80 -7.14
CA SER A 57 -25.46 23.27 -7.10
C SER A 57 -24.88 23.81 -5.78
N GLU A 58 -25.03 23.04 -4.70
CA GLU A 58 -24.52 23.35 -3.36
C GLU A 58 -23.09 22.83 -3.11
N GLY A 59 -22.51 22.08 -4.05
CA GLY A 59 -21.21 21.41 -3.88
C GLY A 59 -21.27 20.18 -3.00
N LEU A 60 -22.23 19.28 -3.25
CA LEU A 60 -22.09 17.87 -2.88
C LEU A 60 -21.42 17.10 -4.00
N ASP A 61 -20.65 16.09 -3.64
CA ASP A 61 -20.12 15.08 -4.55
C ASP A 61 -21.08 13.89 -4.67
N ILE A 62 -21.35 13.49 -5.92
CA ILE A 62 -22.19 12.35 -6.26
C ILE A 62 -21.37 11.32 -7.04
N GLU A 63 -21.36 10.08 -6.55
CA GLU A 63 -20.75 8.92 -7.20
C GLU A 63 -21.73 7.73 -7.24
N THR A 64 -21.37 6.66 -7.95
CA THR A 64 -22.12 5.40 -7.92
C THR A 64 -22.34 4.94 -6.48
N TYR A 65 -23.60 4.76 -6.08
CA TYR A 65 -23.99 4.23 -4.77
C TYR A 65 -23.69 5.14 -3.56
N ARG A 66 -23.21 6.38 -3.72
CA ARG A 66 -22.97 7.31 -2.60
C ARG A 66 -23.08 8.79 -2.96
N VAL A 67 -23.53 9.59 -2.00
CA VAL A 67 -23.67 11.06 -2.08
C VAL A 67 -23.16 11.67 -0.78
N GLY A 68 -22.36 12.73 -0.86
CA GLY A 68 -21.81 13.38 0.33
C GLY A 68 -21.19 14.74 0.03
N GLY A 69 -20.71 15.45 1.05
CA GLY A 69 -20.08 16.75 0.81
C GLY A 69 -19.61 17.47 2.08
N PRO A 70 -18.77 18.52 1.96
CA PRO A 70 -18.32 19.17 0.71
C PRO A 70 -17.33 18.37 -0.15
N GLU A 71 -16.85 17.23 0.35
CA GLU A 71 -16.07 16.28 -0.44
C GLU A 71 -16.36 14.85 0.04
N LEU A 72 -16.47 13.89 -0.89
CA LEU A 72 -16.57 12.46 -0.57
C LEU A 72 -15.21 11.85 -0.18
N PRO A 73 -15.17 10.89 0.77
CA PRO A 73 -13.93 10.23 1.15
C PRO A 73 -13.50 9.27 0.04
N MET A 74 -12.33 9.52 -0.55
CA MET A 74 -11.79 8.70 -1.65
C MET A 74 -11.37 7.32 -1.11
N LEU A 75 -11.81 6.24 -1.76
CA LEU A 75 -11.49 4.87 -1.35
C LEU A 75 -10.08 4.47 -1.81
N PRO A 76 -9.34 3.64 -1.04
CA PRO A 76 -9.69 3.05 0.26
C PRO A 76 -9.68 4.05 1.43
N ILE A 77 -10.50 3.79 2.44
CA ILE A 77 -10.61 4.60 3.66
C ILE A 77 -10.09 3.85 4.91
N ARG A 78 -9.75 4.62 5.95
CA ARG A 78 -9.54 4.14 7.31
C ARG A 78 -10.52 4.84 8.26
N HIS A 79 -11.18 4.06 9.11
CA HIS A 79 -11.95 4.58 10.24
C HIS A 79 -10.99 4.95 11.38
N LEU A 80 -11.18 6.13 11.96
CA LEU A 80 -10.45 6.62 13.13
C LEU A 80 -11.40 6.75 14.33
N GLU A 81 -10.86 6.86 15.54
CA GLU A 81 -11.68 7.23 16.70
C GLU A 81 -12.20 8.66 16.51
N THR A 82 -13.53 8.81 16.39
CA THR A 82 -14.17 10.12 16.38
C THR A 82 -14.12 10.74 17.78
N PRO A 83 -13.73 12.03 17.92
CA PRO A 83 -13.60 12.69 19.20
C PRO A 83 -14.85 12.56 20.07
N LYS A 84 -14.64 12.33 21.38
CA LYS A 84 -15.72 12.05 22.34
C LYS A 84 -16.75 13.17 22.42
N ASP A 85 -16.30 14.43 22.36
CA ASP A 85 -17.18 15.60 22.37
C ASP A 85 -18.08 15.65 21.12
N THR A 86 -17.54 15.27 19.95
CA THR A 86 -18.28 15.17 18.69
C THR A 86 -19.32 14.04 18.74
N LYS A 87 -18.97 12.87 19.30
CA LYS A 87 -19.94 11.78 19.53
C LYS A 87 -21.07 12.19 20.49
N LYS A 88 -20.74 12.91 21.57
CA LYS A 88 -21.72 13.40 22.54
C LYS A 88 -22.68 14.41 21.91
N LEU A 89 -22.14 15.40 21.20
CA LEU A 89 -22.90 16.40 20.42
C LEU A 89 -23.91 15.75 19.46
N PHE A 90 -23.52 14.64 18.81
CA PHE A 90 -24.40 13.88 17.94
C PHE A 90 -25.58 13.26 18.68
N GLY A 91 -25.32 12.58 19.80
CA GLY A 91 -26.33 11.90 20.60
C GLY A 91 -27.32 12.86 21.28
N ASP A 92 -26.85 14.01 21.77
CA ASP A 92 -27.68 14.93 22.55
C ASP A 92 -28.69 15.70 21.67
N HIS A 93 -28.29 16.17 20.47
CA HIS A 93 -29.13 17.07 19.66
C HIS A 93 -29.12 16.82 18.15
N ILE A 94 -27.95 16.62 17.52
CA ILE A 94 -27.86 16.62 16.04
C ILE A 94 -28.53 15.39 15.42
N GLY A 95 -28.40 14.22 16.06
CA GLY A 95 -28.83 12.94 15.50
C GLY A 95 -30.34 12.91 15.15
N ASN A 96 -31.19 13.43 16.04
CA ASN A 96 -32.64 13.43 15.85
C ASN A 96 -33.10 14.36 14.70
N ASP A 97 -32.49 15.54 14.59
CA ASP A 97 -32.80 16.51 13.53
C ASP A 97 -32.45 15.96 12.14
N LEU A 98 -31.30 15.29 12.01
CA LEU A 98 -30.88 14.70 10.74
C LEU A 98 -31.65 13.41 10.42
N ALA A 99 -32.01 12.62 11.43
CA ALA A 99 -32.91 11.48 11.28
C ALA A 99 -34.29 11.89 10.76
N GLN A 100 -34.81 13.06 11.19
CA GLN A 100 -36.07 13.58 10.71
C GLN A 100 -36.00 13.96 9.22
N ILE A 101 -34.88 14.54 8.75
CA ILE A 101 -34.66 14.82 7.32
C ILE A 101 -34.72 13.52 6.49
N LEU A 102 -34.04 12.45 6.92
CA LEU A 102 -34.08 11.16 6.21
C LEU A 102 -35.50 10.56 6.16
N LYS A 103 -36.33 10.76 7.20
CA LYS A 103 -37.74 10.34 7.21
C LYS A 103 -38.58 11.16 6.22
N GLU A 104 -38.38 12.47 6.14
CA GLU A 104 -39.10 13.35 5.20
C GLU A 104 -38.88 12.94 3.74
N TYR A 105 -37.66 12.51 3.38
CA TYR A 105 -37.35 12.00 2.04
C TYR A 105 -37.66 10.50 1.85
N SER A 106 -38.31 9.84 2.83
CA SER A 106 -38.58 8.39 2.82
C SER A 106 -37.32 7.52 2.62
N LEU A 107 -36.18 8.00 3.13
CA LEU A 107 -34.89 7.30 3.10
C LEU A 107 -34.54 6.62 4.42
N TRP A 108 -35.34 6.80 5.48
CA TRP A 108 -35.07 6.20 6.79
C TRP A 108 -35.15 4.66 6.73
N PRO A 109 -34.04 3.93 6.92
CA PRO A 109 -34.03 2.48 6.81
C PRO A 109 -34.68 1.82 8.04
N THR A 110 -35.14 0.58 7.87
CA THR A 110 -35.79 -0.21 8.94
C THR A 110 -34.87 -0.48 10.14
N ASN A 111 -33.56 -0.55 9.90
CA ASN A 111 -32.52 -0.64 10.93
C ASN A 111 -31.43 0.41 10.64
N PRO A 112 -31.52 1.62 11.20
CA PRO A 112 -30.64 2.73 10.84
C PRO A 112 -29.27 2.60 11.49
N PHE A 113 -28.27 2.24 10.67
CA PHE A 113 -26.91 2.66 10.94
C PHE A 113 -26.80 4.17 10.66
N PHE A 114 -26.68 4.94 11.74
CA PHE A 114 -26.64 6.41 11.71
C PHE A 114 -25.66 6.89 12.78
N ASP A 115 -24.45 7.29 12.39
CA ASP A 115 -23.34 7.57 13.31
C ASP A 115 -22.46 8.73 12.84
N MET A 116 -21.66 9.30 13.75
CA MET A 116 -20.54 10.17 13.41
C MET A 116 -19.24 9.38 13.39
N ILE A 117 -18.62 9.32 12.22
CA ILE A 117 -17.35 8.64 12.00
C ILE A 117 -16.30 9.58 11.41
N THR A 118 -15.05 9.39 11.83
CA THR A 118 -13.91 10.15 11.31
C THR A 118 -13.18 9.26 10.32
N LEU A 119 -13.11 9.71 9.06
CA LEU A 119 -12.53 8.96 7.96
C LEU A 119 -11.26 9.64 7.45
N LEU A 120 -10.24 8.82 7.25
CA LEU A 120 -9.02 9.16 6.53
C LEU A 120 -9.02 8.47 5.17
N SER A 121 -8.83 9.25 4.11
CA SER A 121 -8.59 8.71 2.76
C SER A 121 -7.17 8.13 2.71
N LEU A 122 -7.04 6.81 2.56
CA LEU A 122 -5.73 6.16 2.29
C LEU A 122 -5.33 6.29 0.82
N ALA A 123 -6.19 6.93 0.03
CA ALA A 123 -6.09 7.13 -1.40
C ALA A 123 -5.31 8.39 -1.78
N ARG A 124 -5.04 9.28 -0.80
CA ARG A 124 -4.10 10.40 -0.92
C ARG A 124 -3.02 10.31 0.17
N PRO A 125 -1.76 10.66 -0.14
CA PRO A 125 -0.64 10.55 0.80
C PRO A 125 -0.70 11.55 1.96
N ASP A 126 -1.40 12.66 1.75
CA ASP A 126 -1.52 13.86 2.57
C ASP A 126 -2.96 14.13 3.01
N ALA A 127 -3.85 13.12 2.91
CA ALA A 127 -5.24 13.26 3.32
C ALA A 127 -5.35 13.71 4.79
N GLU A 128 -6.17 14.73 5.04
CA GLU A 128 -6.62 15.04 6.38
C GLU A 128 -7.77 14.12 6.80
N PRO A 129 -7.87 13.77 8.09
CA PRO A 129 -9.02 13.07 8.62
C PRO A 129 -10.22 14.03 8.73
N HIS A 130 -11.39 13.60 8.26
CA HIS A 130 -12.61 14.40 8.33
C HIS A 130 -13.75 13.63 8.98
N THR A 131 -14.55 14.33 9.79
CA THR A 131 -15.73 13.74 10.43
C THR A 131 -16.95 13.85 9.52
N TYR A 132 -17.63 12.72 9.32
CA TYR A 132 -18.84 12.58 8.55
C TYR A 132 -19.99 12.15 9.47
N VAL A 133 -21.15 12.76 9.31
CA VAL A 133 -22.41 12.07 9.60
C VAL A 133 -22.60 11.04 8.50
N TRP A 134 -22.50 9.76 8.86
CA TRP A 134 -22.60 8.64 7.94
C TRP A 134 -23.88 7.87 8.18
N THR A 135 -24.51 7.44 7.10
CA THR A 135 -25.60 6.46 7.15
C THR A 135 -25.52 5.49 5.99
N GLU A 136 -25.83 4.23 6.30
CA GLU A 136 -25.95 3.17 5.31
C GLU A 136 -27.39 3.07 4.80
N LEU A 137 -27.56 3.27 3.49
CA LEU A 137 -28.86 3.30 2.81
C LEU A 137 -28.87 2.30 1.65
N GLN A 138 -29.98 1.60 1.43
CA GLN A 138 -30.11 0.74 0.25
C GLN A 138 -30.35 1.57 -1.01
N TRP A 139 -29.45 1.47 -2.00
CA TRP A 139 -29.63 2.14 -3.28
C TRP A 139 -30.61 1.39 -4.19
N TYR A 140 -31.55 2.14 -4.79
CA TYR A 140 -32.55 1.67 -5.75
C TYR A 140 -32.68 2.64 -6.93
N ASP A 141 -33.23 2.18 -8.05
CA ASP A 141 -33.33 3.00 -9.27
C ASP A 141 -34.14 4.29 -9.03
N GLY A 142 -33.52 5.42 -9.38
CA GLY A 142 -34.07 6.76 -9.16
C GLY A 142 -33.81 7.38 -7.77
N CYS A 143 -33.24 6.67 -6.80
CA CYS A 143 -33.05 7.19 -5.44
C CYS A 143 -32.03 8.35 -5.35
N GLN A 144 -31.12 8.47 -6.32
CA GLN A 144 -30.02 9.45 -6.32
C GLN A 144 -30.47 10.89 -6.08
N GLN A 145 -31.59 11.31 -6.67
CA GLN A 145 -32.12 12.67 -6.49
C GLN A 145 -32.59 12.92 -5.05
N LEU A 146 -33.27 11.93 -4.44
CA LEU A 146 -33.70 12.00 -3.05
C LEU A 146 -32.50 12.02 -2.09
N TRP A 147 -31.46 11.21 -2.37
CA TRP A 147 -30.23 11.21 -1.59
C TRP A 147 -29.52 12.57 -1.66
N THR A 148 -29.44 13.16 -2.85
CA THR A 148 -28.86 14.50 -3.04
C THR A 148 -29.62 15.56 -2.24
N GLN A 149 -30.95 15.60 -2.37
CA GLN A 149 -31.79 16.55 -1.62
C GLN A 149 -31.71 16.36 -0.10
N ALA A 150 -31.69 15.11 0.37
CA ALA A 150 -31.52 14.80 1.79
C ALA A 150 -30.14 15.25 2.31
N ALA A 151 -29.06 14.95 1.59
CA ALA A 151 -27.71 15.35 1.95
C ALA A 151 -27.54 16.89 1.95
N ASP A 152 -28.13 17.59 0.97
CA ASP A 152 -28.12 19.06 0.90
C ASP A 152 -28.85 19.67 2.09
N LYS A 153 -30.02 19.12 2.46
CA LYS A 153 -30.78 19.55 3.63
C LYS A 153 -30.06 19.24 4.95
N MET A 154 -29.43 18.07 5.08
CA MET A 154 -28.61 17.70 6.24
C MET A 154 -27.41 18.63 6.40
N ARG A 155 -26.67 18.92 5.32
CA ARG A 155 -25.54 19.85 5.33
C ARG A 155 -25.97 21.29 5.64
N SER A 156 -27.12 21.72 5.11
CA SER A 156 -27.72 23.01 5.45
C SER A 156 -28.08 23.12 6.93
N LYS A 157 -28.63 22.04 7.51
CA LYS A 157 -28.96 21.95 8.93
C LYS A 157 -27.71 21.93 9.82
N LEU A 158 -26.65 21.20 9.45
CA LEU A 158 -25.36 21.22 10.15
C LEU A 158 -24.74 22.65 10.17
N LYS A 159 -24.76 23.35 9.03
CA LYS A 159 -24.35 24.77 8.96
C LYS A 159 -25.17 25.66 9.90
N GLN A 160 -26.50 25.49 9.95
CA GLN A 160 -27.39 26.24 10.86
C GLN A 160 -27.13 25.96 12.34
N LEU A 161 -26.71 24.75 12.68
CA LEU A 161 -26.34 24.35 14.04
C LEU A 161 -24.91 24.78 14.43
N GLY A 162 -24.17 25.45 13.55
CA GLY A 162 -22.80 25.92 13.83
C GLY A 162 -21.71 24.88 13.56
N HIS A 163 -22.01 23.83 12.80
CA HIS A 163 -21.09 22.72 12.50
C HIS A 163 -20.80 22.55 10.99
N PRO A 164 -20.29 23.58 10.29
CA PRO A 164 -19.97 23.51 8.86
C PRO A 164 -18.79 22.58 8.52
N GLU A 165 -17.95 22.24 9.50
CA GLU A 165 -16.81 21.30 9.40
C GLU A 165 -17.26 19.84 9.25
N ILE A 166 -18.47 19.53 9.73
CA ILE A 166 -19.02 18.19 9.71
C ILE A 166 -19.58 17.89 8.32
N ARG A 167 -19.05 16.83 7.72
CA ARG A 167 -19.41 16.38 6.38
C ARG A 167 -20.64 15.47 6.42
N VAL A 168 -21.33 15.31 5.30
CA VAL A 168 -22.42 14.32 5.14
C VAL A 168 -21.96 13.20 4.23
N LEU A 169 -22.31 11.96 4.55
CA LEU A 169 -22.09 10.77 3.72
C LEU A 169 -23.32 9.84 3.77
N LEU A 170 -24.09 9.82 2.69
CA LEU A 170 -25.11 8.82 2.42
C LEU A 170 -24.49 7.77 1.50
N ALA A 171 -24.39 6.51 1.93
CA ALA A 171 -23.74 5.48 1.14
C ALA A 171 -24.51 4.16 1.21
N ASP A 172 -24.58 3.44 0.10
CA ASP A 172 -24.85 2.00 0.13
C ASP A 172 -23.55 1.29 0.57
N PRO A 173 -23.61 0.19 1.34
CA PRO A 173 -22.42 -0.58 1.71
C PRO A 173 -21.51 -0.93 0.51
N ARG A 174 -22.09 -1.20 -0.67
CA ARG A 174 -21.35 -1.44 -1.93
C ARG A 174 -20.44 -0.27 -2.34
N ALA A 175 -20.76 0.95 -1.93
CA ALA A 175 -20.04 2.18 -2.25
C ALA A 175 -18.81 2.42 -1.36
N MET A 176 -18.73 1.73 -0.21
CA MET A 176 -17.66 1.89 0.79
C MET A 176 -16.56 0.82 0.68
N ILE A 177 -16.78 -0.17 -0.20
CA ILE A 177 -15.94 -1.35 -0.34
C ILE A 177 -14.88 -1.14 -1.42
N THR A 178 -13.61 -1.29 -1.02
CA THR A 178 -12.46 -1.20 -1.92
C THR A 178 -12.39 -2.46 -2.78
N PRO A 179 -12.54 -2.36 -4.12
CA PRO A 179 -12.61 -3.55 -4.96
C PRO A 179 -11.30 -4.35 -4.90
N PHE A 180 -11.42 -5.67 -4.82
CA PHE A 180 -10.29 -6.59 -4.87
C PHE A 180 -9.78 -6.76 -6.30
N SER A 181 -8.60 -7.37 -6.41
CA SER A 181 -8.01 -7.78 -7.68
C SER A 181 -7.59 -9.24 -7.60
N LYS A 182 -7.65 -9.95 -8.74
CA LYS A 182 -7.14 -11.31 -8.91
C LYS A 182 -6.28 -11.39 -10.17
N ALA A 183 -5.30 -12.28 -10.16
CA ALA A 183 -4.44 -12.55 -11.30
C ALA A 183 -5.23 -13.13 -12.48
N ILE A 184 -4.82 -12.81 -13.70
CA ILE A 184 -5.34 -13.45 -14.90
C ILE A 184 -4.90 -14.93 -14.90
N PRO A 185 -5.76 -15.91 -15.22
CA PRO A 185 -5.34 -17.30 -15.32
C PRO A 185 -4.25 -17.49 -16.39
N ILE A 186 -3.18 -18.26 -16.11
CA ILE A 186 -2.01 -18.42 -17.01
C ILE A 186 -2.36 -18.94 -18.43
N ARG A 187 -3.51 -19.58 -18.60
CA ARG A 187 -4.01 -20.10 -19.88
C ARG A 187 -5.07 -19.22 -20.55
N ASP A 188 -5.36 -18.05 -19.99
CA ASP A 188 -6.40 -17.17 -20.51
C ASP A 188 -5.99 -16.58 -21.89
N PRO A 189 -6.85 -16.65 -22.92
CA PRO A 189 -6.51 -16.13 -24.24
C PRO A 189 -6.21 -14.62 -24.27
N LEU A 190 -6.71 -13.83 -23.31
CA LEU A 190 -6.42 -12.39 -23.22
C LEU A 190 -4.91 -12.10 -23.14
N LEU A 191 -4.15 -12.96 -22.46
CA LEU A 191 -2.70 -12.81 -22.29
C LEU A 191 -1.93 -12.76 -23.63
N LYS A 192 -2.46 -13.39 -24.69
CA LYS A 192 -1.79 -13.46 -25.99
C LYS A 192 -1.84 -12.14 -26.75
N THR A 193 -2.93 -11.39 -26.64
CA THR A 193 -3.09 -10.11 -27.36
C THR A 193 -2.91 -8.88 -26.45
N TRP A 194 -2.86 -9.07 -25.13
CA TRP A 194 -2.64 -7.98 -24.17
C TRP A 194 -1.50 -7.03 -24.52
N PRO A 195 -0.28 -7.46 -24.91
CA PRO A 195 0.78 -6.52 -25.25
C PRO A 195 0.42 -5.55 -26.41
N SER A 196 -0.40 -6.02 -27.37
CA SER A 196 -0.87 -5.19 -28.48
C SER A 196 -2.01 -4.25 -28.06
N VAL A 197 -2.96 -4.74 -27.24
CA VAL A 197 -4.04 -3.92 -26.68
C VAL A 197 -3.47 -2.83 -25.76
N ALA A 198 -2.53 -3.20 -24.90
CA ALA A 198 -1.82 -2.28 -24.01
C ALA A 198 -1.03 -1.22 -24.78
N ASP A 199 -0.26 -1.58 -25.83
CA ASP A 199 0.43 -0.58 -26.66
C ASP A 199 -0.53 0.44 -27.30
N LYS A 200 -1.70 -0.01 -27.79
CA LYS A 200 -2.75 0.91 -28.30
C LYS A 200 -3.26 1.85 -27.20
N ILE A 201 -3.57 1.35 -26.00
CA ILE A 201 -4.01 2.18 -24.86
C ILE A 201 -2.90 3.16 -24.46
N LEU A 202 -1.65 2.69 -24.35
CA LEU A 202 -0.47 3.50 -24.04
C LEU A 202 -0.13 4.52 -25.12
N LYS A 203 -0.57 4.34 -26.37
CA LYS A 203 -0.51 5.36 -27.42
C LYS A 203 -1.55 6.45 -27.19
N ALA A 204 -2.79 6.09 -26.84
CA ALA A 204 -3.85 7.06 -26.52
C ALA A 204 -3.55 7.91 -25.27
N VAL A 205 -3.00 7.32 -24.20
CA VAL A 205 -2.68 8.06 -22.97
C VAL A 205 -1.31 8.74 -22.99
N SER A 206 -0.48 8.49 -24.01
CA SER A 206 0.92 8.94 -24.07
C SER A 206 1.14 10.45 -23.90
N VAL A 207 0.19 11.26 -24.38
CA VAL A 207 0.26 12.72 -24.32
C VAL A 207 0.02 13.28 -22.91
N ARG A 208 -0.41 12.44 -21.96
CA ARG A 208 -0.75 12.81 -20.59
C ARG A 208 0.38 12.41 -19.66
N GLN A 209 0.78 13.30 -18.77
CA GLN A 209 1.87 13.04 -17.81
C GLN A 209 1.38 12.41 -16.50
N SER A 210 0.06 12.37 -16.27
CA SER A 210 -0.53 11.95 -14.99
C SER A 210 -1.00 10.49 -14.91
N TRP A 211 -0.74 9.64 -15.92
CA TRP A 211 -0.94 8.19 -15.75
C TRP A 211 0.25 7.52 -15.07
N LEU A 212 -0.02 6.48 -14.29
CA LEU A 212 0.94 5.82 -13.43
C LEU A 212 1.16 4.37 -13.84
N THR A 213 0.11 3.55 -13.89
CA THR A 213 0.20 2.16 -14.34
C THR A 213 -0.92 1.77 -15.29
N LEU A 214 -0.65 0.78 -16.13
CA LEU A 214 -1.63 0.04 -16.91
C LEU A 214 -1.50 -1.45 -16.59
N ASP A 215 -2.53 -2.00 -15.99
CA ASP A 215 -2.63 -3.39 -15.53
C ASP A 215 -3.77 -4.13 -16.26
N LEU A 216 -3.67 -5.47 -16.36
CA LEU A 216 -4.79 -6.33 -16.76
C LEU A 216 -5.11 -7.28 -15.59
N LEU A 217 -6.33 -7.18 -15.08
CA LEU A 217 -6.75 -7.79 -13.81
C LEU A 217 -8.16 -8.36 -13.91
N ILE A 218 -8.48 -9.32 -13.04
CA ILE A 218 -9.86 -9.61 -12.67
C ILE A 218 -10.19 -8.73 -11.46
N ARG A 219 -11.32 -8.02 -11.49
CA ARG A 219 -11.75 -7.04 -10.50
C ARG A 219 -13.16 -7.36 -10.01
N GLY A 220 -13.42 -7.12 -8.72
CA GLY A 220 -14.73 -7.33 -8.11
C GLY A 220 -14.82 -6.69 -6.72
N LYS A 221 -16.01 -6.71 -6.11
CA LYS A 221 -16.26 -6.28 -4.74
C LYS A 221 -16.90 -7.41 -3.95
N GLU A 222 -16.63 -7.48 -2.66
CA GLU A 222 -17.25 -8.43 -1.73
C GLU A 222 -17.54 -7.70 -0.43
N TRP A 223 -18.74 -7.88 0.12
CA TRP A 223 -19.25 -7.14 1.28
C TRP A 223 -20.19 -8.01 2.12
N TYR A 224 -20.58 -7.52 3.29
CA TYR A 224 -21.50 -8.26 4.16
C TYR A 224 -22.87 -8.43 3.48
N GLY A 225 -23.19 -9.66 3.08
CA GLY A 225 -24.44 -10.00 2.39
C GLY A 225 -24.39 -9.99 0.85
N GLY A 226 -23.22 -9.80 0.21
CA GLY A 226 -23.14 -9.88 -1.25
C GLY A 226 -21.75 -9.75 -1.85
N LYS A 227 -21.66 -10.02 -3.16
CA LYS A 227 -20.48 -9.75 -3.97
C LYS A 227 -20.88 -9.38 -5.40
N ASP A 228 -20.07 -8.54 -6.03
CA ASP A 228 -20.21 -8.21 -7.45
C ASP A 228 -19.74 -9.39 -8.32
N GLU A 229 -20.20 -9.40 -9.57
CA GLU A 229 -19.62 -10.24 -10.62
C GLU A 229 -18.14 -9.87 -10.86
N GLU A 230 -17.27 -10.88 -10.91
CA GLU A 230 -15.85 -10.69 -11.20
C GLU A 230 -15.63 -10.43 -12.70
N LYS A 231 -15.03 -9.27 -13.04
CA LYS A 231 -14.88 -8.82 -14.44
C LYS A 231 -13.42 -8.61 -14.81
N PHE A 232 -13.10 -8.91 -16.06
CA PHE A 232 -11.81 -8.59 -16.65
C PHE A 232 -11.73 -7.09 -16.92
N LYS A 233 -10.66 -6.44 -16.44
CA LYS A 233 -10.44 -5.01 -16.56
C LYS A 233 -9.04 -4.71 -17.06
N ALA A 234 -8.95 -3.81 -18.03
CA ALA A 234 -7.75 -3.00 -18.19
C ALA A 234 -7.84 -1.87 -17.16
N VAL A 235 -6.94 -1.85 -16.18
CA VAL A 235 -6.95 -0.87 -15.08
C VAL A 235 -5.87 0.17 -15.34
N LEU A 236 -6.27 1.42 -15.54
CA LEU A 236 -5.38 2.56 -15.73
C LEU A 236 -5.36 3.38 -14.44
N LEU A 237 -4.25 3.36 -13.71
CA LEU A 237 -4.04 4.24 -12.56
C LEU A 237 -3.57 5.61 -13.02
N ILE A 238 -4.14 6.67 -12.48
CA ILE A 238 -3.77 8.07 -12.70
C ILE A 238 -3.54 8.80 -11.36
N HIS A 239 -2.74 9.87 -11.36
CA HIS A 239 -2.47 10.69 -10.17
C HIS A 239 -3.78 11.21 -9.57
N PHE A 240 -3.92 11.20 -8.25
CA PHE A 240 -5.16 11.57 -7.57
C PHE A 240 -5.62 13.01 -7.86
N ASP A 241 -4.71 13.98 -7.75
CA ASP A 241 -4.96 15.41 -7.94
C ASP A 241 -5.09 15.86 -9.41
N THR A 242 -4.96 14.95 -10.38
CA THR A 242 -4.75 15.36 -11.77
C THR A 242 -5.93 16.15 -12.33
N GLN A 243 -5.57 17.27 -12.97
CA GLN A 243 -6.48 18.17 -13.68
C GLN A 243 -6.51 17.88 -15.20
N ASP A 244 -5.76 16.88 -15.68
CA ASP A 244 -5.88 16.40 -17.06
C ASP A 244 -7.34 15.96 -17.30
N ASP A 245 -7.94 16.39 -18.41
CA ASP A 245 -9.33 16.01 -18.76
C ASP A 245 -9.40 14.53 -19.13
N TRP A 246 -9.63 13.65 -18.15
CA TRP A 246 -9.76 12.19 -18.37
C TRP A 246 -11.13 11.78 -18.95
N GLU A 247 -11.85 12.70 -19.59
CA GLU A 247 -12.98 12.40 -20.48
C GLU A 247 -12.62 12.66 -21.97
N GLY A 248 -13.54 12.36 -22.90
CA GLY A 248 -13.36 12.70 -24.33
C GLY A 248 -12.62 11.67 -25.21
N SER A 249 -11.81 12.14 -26.16
CA SER A 249 -11.34 11.35 -27.32
C SER A 249 -10.42 10.18 -26.95
N PHE A 250 -9.42 10.40 -26.11
CA PHE A 250 -8.48 9.35 -25.70
C PHE A 250 -9.21 8.19 -24.98
N LEU A 251 -10.30 8.49 -24.26
CA LEU A 251 -11.14 7.50 -23.58
C LEU A 251 -11.85 6.61 -24.62
N GLN A 252 -12.30 7.21 -25.73
CA GLN A 252 -12.85 6.50 -26.87
C GLN A 252 -11.78 5.68 -27.58
N GLU A 253 -10.57 6.19 -27.75
CA GLU A 253 -9.43 5.47 -28.33
C GLU A 253 -9.01 4.26 -27.48
N ALA A 254 -8.90 4.42 -26.16
CA ALA A 254 -8.59 3.33 -25.24
C ALA A 254 -9.71 2.27 -25.17
N ARG A 255 -10.99 2.70 -25.20
CA ARG A 255 -12.13 1.77 -25.32
C ARG A 255 -12.15 1.07 -26.68
N SER A 256 -11.78 1.76 -27.77
CA SER A 256 -11.64 1.20 -29.12
C SER A 256 -10.47 0.20 -29.20
N ALA A 257 -9.35 0.47 -28.53
CA ALA A 257 -8.23 -0.46 -28.41
C ALA A 257 -8.65 -1.81 -27.81
N ILE A 258 -9.54 -1.78 -26.81
CA ILE A 258 -10.14 -2.95 -26.16
C ILE A 258 -11.20 -3.61 -27.06
N SER A 259 -12.18 -2.85 -27.56
CA SER A 259 -13.31 -3.41 -28.31
C SER A 259 -12.98 -3.83 -29.75
N SER A 260 -11.85 -3.37 -30.30
CA SER A 260 -11.32 -3.83 -31.60
C SER A 260 -10.60 -5.18 -31.55
N ASP A 261 -10.30 -5.71 -30.36
CA ASP A 261 -9.80 -7.08 -30.20
C ASP A 261 -10.99 -8.04 -29.95
N PRO A 262 -11.21 -9.05 -30.81
CA PRO A 262 -12.35 -9.97 -30.68
C PRO A 262 -12.38 -10.76 -29.36
N VAL A 263 -11.21 -11.09 -28.80
CA VAL A 263 -11.13 -11.82 -27.52
C VAL A 263 -11.56 -10.90 -26.38
N TYR A 264 -11.09 -9.65 -26.38
CA TYR A 264 -11.47 -8.67 -25.36
C TYR A 264 -12.96 -8.31 -25.43
N GLN A 265 -13.50 -8.16 -26.65
CA GLN A 265 -14.93 -7.94 -26.87
C GLN A 265 -15.77 -9.14 -26.38
N GLN A 266 -15.41 -10.37 -26.78
CA GLN A 266 -16.12 -11.59 -26.37
C GLN A 266 -16.09 -11.81 -24.85
N ARG A 267 -15.01 -11.41 -24.18
CA ARG A 267 -14.82 -11.57 -22.74
C ARG A 267 -15.36 -10.40 -21.92
N GLY A 268 -15.95 -9.38 -22.55
CA GLY A 268 -16.51 -8.22 -21.88
C GLY A 268 -15.47 -7.44 -21.08
N VAL A 269 -14.24 -7.31 -21.59
CA VAL A 269 -13.19 -6.55 -20.90
C VAL A 269 -13.56 -5.07 -20.91
N GLU A 270 -13.53 -4.43 -19.74
CA GLU A 270 -13.84 -3.00 -19.59
C GLU A 270 -12.59 -2.20 -19.20
N LEU A 271 -12.53 -0.91 -19.56
CA LEU A 271 -11.53 0.02 -19.05
C LEU A 271 -11.98 0.58 -17.69
N GLU A 272 -11.16 0.41 -16.66
CA GLU A 272 -11.33 1.01 -15.33
C GLU A 272 -10.23 2.05 -15.13
N ILE A 273 -10.57 3.34 -15.05
CA ILE A 273 -9.62 4.38 -14.65
C ILE A 273 -9.72 4.55 -13.13
N LEU A 274 -8.59 4.64 -12.43
CA LEU A 274 -8.53 4.84 -10.98
C LEU A 274 -7.66 6.06 -10.64
N ARG A 275 -8.16 6.97 -9.80
CA ARG A 275 -7.35 8.01 -9.15
C ARG A 275 -6.61 7.42 -7.95
N GLY A 276 -5.33 7.72 -7.82
CA GLY A 276 -4.53 7.25 -6.69
C GLY A 276 -3.05 7.63 -6.80
N TYR A 277 -2.20 6.83 -6.16
CA TYR A 277 -0.74 6.97 -6.16
C TYR A 277 -0.08 5.59 -6.03
N LEU A 278 1.25 5.54 -6.17
CA LEU A 278 2.06 4.33 -6.01
C LEU A 278 2.83 4.32 -4.69
N VAL A 279 2.77 3.20 -3.99
CA VAL A 279 3.53 2.94 -2.78
C VAL A 279 4.94 2.49 -3.16
N GLY A 280 5.76 3.41 -3.66
CA GLY A 280 7.16 3.22 -4.06
C GLY A 280 8.14 4.00 -3.19
N GLY A 281 7.84 4.15 -1.90
CA GLY A 281 8.55 5.06 -1.00
C GLY A 281 8.53 4.62 0.45
N ALA A 282 9.45 5.24 1.20
CA ALA A 282 9.75 4.98 2.60
C ALA A 282 8.85 5.76 3.58
N ASN A 283 7.72 6.31 3.10
CA ASN A 283 6.87 7.30 3.77
C ASN A 283 6.59 7.00 5.26
N ARG A 284 6.31 8.07 6.01
CA ARG A 284 5.67 7.95 7.33
C ARG A 284 4.49 6.99 7.26
N THR A 285 4.52 6.00 8.12
CA THR A 285 3.45 5.04 8.30
C THR A 285 2.25 5.78 8.88
N PHE A 286 1.14 5.85 8.15
CA PHE A 286 -0.11 6.42 8.65
C PHE A 286 -0.48 5.74 9.96
N ASP A 287 -0.58 6.51 11.07
CA ASP A 287 -0.71 6.02 12.45
C ASP A 287 -1.42 4.67 12.56
N THR A 288 -0.65 3.58 12.58
CA THR A 288 -1.12 2.28 13.01
C THR A 288 -0.91 2.25 14.51
N ASP A 289 -1.89 1.75 15.27
CA ASP A 289 -1.86 1.72 16.75
C ASP A 289 -0.52 1.21 17.29
N GLN A 290 0.08 0.27 16.56
CA GLN A 290 1.46 -0.20 16.72
C GLN A 290 2.32 0.20 15.50
N PRO A 291 3.53 0.77 15.67
CA PRO A 291 4.41 1.08 14.56
C PRO A 291 4.95 -0.21 13.91
N PRO A 292 5.03 -0.31 12.56
CA PRO A 292 5.21 -1.61 11.90
C PRO A 292 6.50 -2.36 12.24
N ALA A 293 7.55 -1.63 12.63
CA ALA A 293 8.81 -2.21 13.10
C ALA A 293 8.64 -3.14 14.33
N VAL A 294 7.65 -2.90 15.19
CA VAL A 294 7.35 -3.76 16.36
C VAL A 294 6.81 -5.13 15.92
N GLY A 295 6.18 -5.21 14.75
CA GLY A 295 5.69 -6.47 14.17
C GLY A 295 6.80 -7.48 13.83
N HIS A 296 8.07 -7.08 13.87
CA HIS A 296 9.24 -7.97 13.73
C HIS A 296 9.74 -8.52 15.07
N GLY A 297 9.09 -8.14 16.19
CA GLY A 297 9.44 -8.60 17.53
C GLY A 297 10.87 -8.25 17.93
N ASP A 298 11.52 -9.17 18.64
CA ASP A 298 12.88 -8.96 19.16
C ASP A 298 13.97 -8.88 18.07
N ASP A 299 13.67 -9.32 16.84
CA ASP A 299 14.60 -9.19 15.72
C ASP A 299 14.93 -7.74 15.37
N LEU A 300 14.02 -6.80 15.66
CA LEU A 300 14.27 -5.36 15.54
C LEU A 300 15.55 -4.92 16.28
N PHE A 301 15.92 -5.58 17.38
CA PHE A 301 17.07 -5.18 18.20
C PHE A 301 18.38 -5.87 17.82
N ASN A 302 18.38 -6.69 16.77
CA ASN A 302 19.56 -7.42 16.30
C ASN A 302 20.54 -6.54 15.50
N THR A 303 21.82 -6.87 15.59
CA THR A 303 22.91 -6.19 14.87
C THR A 303 23.23 -6.80 13.50
N ILE A 304 22.72 -8.02 13.24
CA ILE A 304 22.84 -8.75 11.98
C ILE A 304 21.50 -8.61 11.22
N PRO A 305 21.50 -8.19 9.95
CA PRO A 305 20.29 -7.98 9.18
C PRO A 305 19.55 -9.26 8.84
N TYR A 306 18.26 -9.11 8.57
CA TYR A 306 17.31 -10.15 8.22
C TYR A 306 16.33 -9.59 7.17
N MET A 307 15.63 -10.46 6.44
CA MET A 307 14.73 -10.02 5.37
C MET A 307 13.57 -9.19 5.92
N GLY A 308 13.33 -8.03 5.32
CA GLY A 308 12.32 -7.07 5.76
C GLY A 308 12.74 -6.18 6.94
N ALA A 309 13.99 -6.24 7.40
CA ALA A 309 14.47 -5.35 8.47
C ALA A 309 14.35 -3.87 8.06
N SER A 310 14.02 -3.01 9.02
CA SER A 310 13.95 -1.55 8.84
C SER A 310 15.33 -0.99 8.48
N ILE A 311 15.46 -0.36 7.31
CA ILE A 311 16.69 0.33 6.91
C ILE A 311 16.43 1.72 6.33
N CYS A 312 17.38 2.61 6.55
CA CYS A 312 17.42 3.95 5.99
C CYS A 312 18.82 4.57 6.19
N PRO A 313 19.28 5.51 5.35
CA PRO A 313 20.35 6.44 5.77
C PRO A 313 19.86 7.40 6.86
N ASP A 314 20.79 8.02 7.60
CA ASP A 314 20.54 8.80 8.83
C ASP A 314 19.59 10.01 8.70
N SER A 315 19.39 10.54 7.50
CA SER A 315 18.85 11.89 7.29
C SER A 315 17.43 11.94 6.72
N TYR A 316 16.58 10.93 7.00
CA TYR A 316 15.27 10.80 6.34
C TYR A 316 14.08 10.56 7.24
N VAL A 317 12.95 11.12 6.80
CA VAL A 317 11.63 10.98 7.39
C VAL A 317 10.95 9.72 6.86
N GLY A 318 11.51 8.57 7.20
CA GLY A 318 11.00 7.27 6.78
C GLY A 318 12.03 6.14 6.81
N SER A 319 11.63 4.99 6.28
CA SER A 319 12.47 3.80 6.14
C SER A 319 11.88 2.78 5.17
N GLY A 320 12.74 2.01 4.52
CA GLY A 320 12.38 0.92 3.62
C GLY A 320 12.80 -0.45 4.15
N SER A 321 12.74 -1.46 3.30
CA SER A 321 13.05 -2.85 3.66
C SER A 321 14.47 -3.25 3.24
N PHE A 322 15.19 -3.91 4.14
CA PHE A 322 16.33 -4.74 3.78
C PHE A 322 15.81 -5.92 2.96
N GLY A 323 16.24 -6.03 1.70
CA GLY A 323 15.84 -7.13 0.84
C GLY A 323 16.55 -8.40 1.26
N CYS A 324 17.84 -8.50 0.92
CA CYS A 324 18.67 -9.63 1.27
C CYS A 324 20.17 -9.24 1.25
N ALA A 325 21.01 -10.16 1.70
CA ALA A 325 22.44 -10.15 1.46
C ALA A 325 22.79 -10.95 0.20
N ILE A 326 23.77 -10.48 -0.57
CA ILE A 326 24.35 -11.20 -1.72
C ILE A 326 25.88 -11.15 -1.66
N THR A 327 26.55 -12.09 -2.32
CA THR A 327 28.00 -12.07 -2.58
C THR A 327 28.24 -11.83 -4.07
N LEU A 328 29.39 -11.22 -4.41
CA LEU A 328 29.78 -10.91 -5.79
C LEU A 328 31.06 -11.70 -6.15
N GLY A 329 30.89 -12.98 -6.53
CA GLY A 329 31.99 -13.96 -6.57
C GLY A 329 32.61 -14.18 -5.18
N ASP A 330 33.93 -14.37 -5.12
CA ASP A 330 34.71 -14.55 -3.86
C ASP A 330 34.82 -13.27 -2.99
N SER A 331 34.08 -12.21 -3.35
CA SER A 331 34.18 -10.88 -2.73
C SER A 331 33.41 -10.76 -1.41
N ALA A 332 33.48 -9.57 -0.81
CA ALA A 332 32.69 -9.20 0.36
C ALA A 332 31.17 -9.38 0.15
N THR A 333 30.44 -9.45 1.25
CA THR A 333 28.97 -9.51 1.25
C THR A 333 28.38 -8.11 1.15
N TYR A 334 27.34 -7.96 0.33
CA TYR A 334 26.61 -6.72 0.11
C TYR A 334 25.16 -6.89 0.54
N GLY A 335 24.59 -5.88 1.21
CA GLY A 335 23.15 -5.76 1.38
C GLY A 335 22.52 -5.20 0.10
N LEU A 336 21.34 -5.70 -0.23
CA LEU A 336 20.52 -5.35 -1.39
C LEU A 336 19.18 -4.78 -0.92
N THR A 337 18.78 -3.66 -1.52
CA THR A 337 17.48 -3.00 -1.35
C THR A 337 17.15 -2.18 -2.60
N ALA A 338 16.02 -1.49 -2.64
CA ALA A 338 15.66 -0.60 -3.75
C ALA A 338 16.53 0.68 -3.77
N CYS A 339 16.75 1.25 -4.95
CA CYS A 339 17.57 2.45 -5.12
C CYS A 339 16.99 3.64 -4.36
N HIS A 340 15.67 3.82 -4.41
CA HIS A 340 14.96 4.90 -3.71
C HIS A 340 14.88 4.72 -2.18
N VAL A 341 15.16 3.52 -1.64
CA VAL A 341 15.29 3.28 -0.18
C VAL A 341 16.67 3.68 0.33
N ALA A 342 17.69 3.48 -0.50
CA ALA A 342 19.07 3.76 -0.13
C ALA A 342 19.46 5.23 -0.38
N LEU A 343 18.99 5.86 -1.46
CA LEU A 343 19.52 7.15 -1.90
C LEU A 343 19.00 8.36 -1.10
N PRO A 344 19.84 9.42 -0.99
CA PRO A 344 19.49 10.61 -0.23
C PRO A 344 18.55 11.54 -0.99
N THR A 345 17.72 12.26 -0.25
CA THR A 345 16.88 13.37 -0.74
C THR A 345 17.52 14.72 -0.40
N SER A 346 17.06 15.76 -1.07
CA SER A 346 17.71 17.08 -1.14
C SER A 346 17.34 18.05 -0.04
N ASP A 347 16.14 17.91 0.53
CA ASP A 347 15.59 18.82 1.53
C ASP A 347 15.96 18.40 2.98
N GLY A 348 16.38 17.16 3.18
CA GLY A 348 16.66 16.59 4.50
C GLY A 348 15.43 16.51 5.43
N GLN A 349 14.22 16.64 4.87
CA GLN A 349 12.96 16.79 5.59
C GLN A 349 11.86 15.86 5.07
N VAL A 350 11.97 15.34 3.84
CA VAL A 350 10.98 14.44 3.24
C VAL A 350 11.69 13.27 2.56
N THR A 351 11.10 12.07 2.62
CA THR A 351 11.46 10.93 1.74
C THR A 351 10.96 11.19 0.32
N TYR A 352 11.44 12.31 -0.23
CA TYR A 352 10.96 13.04 -1.39
C TYR A 352 9.45 13.42 -1.23
N ALA A 353 8.87 14.39 -1.94
CA ALA A 353 9.37 15.11 -3.10
C ALA A 353 9.49 16.60 -2.85
N ASP A 354 10.42 17.17 -3.60
CA ASP A 354 10.17 18.41 -4.28
C ASP A 354 11.05 18.47 -5.55
N PRO A 355 10.48 18.69 -6.76
CA PRO A 355 11.26 18.95 -7.97
C PRO A 355 12.21 20.14 -7.85
N THR A 356 11.94 21.09 -6.93
CA THR A 356 12.80 22.21 -6.58
C THR A 356 13.94 21.75 -5.66
N ALA A 357 13.65 20.96 -4.63
CA ALA A 357 14.66 20.29 -3.83
C ALA A 357 15.60 19.45 -4.70
N GLN A 358 15.12 18.66 -5.67
CA GLN A 358 16.00 17.89 -6.58
C GLN A 358 16.99 18.77 -7.38
N ARG A 359 16.68 20.05 -7.61
CA ARG A 359 17.62 21.05 -8.19
C ARG A 359 18.60 21.62 -7.16
N ASN A 360 18.26 21.53 -5.88
CA ASN A 360 19.02 22.05 -4.74
C ASN A 360 19.87 20.99 -4.01
N ILE A 361 19.97 19.74 -4.50
CA ILE A 361 21.01 18.81 -4.02
C ILE A 361 22.36 19.52 -4.21
N PRO A 362 23.14 19.77 -3.13
CA PRO A 362 24.46 20.35 -3.27
C PRO A 362 25.29 19.54 -4.28
N PRO A 363 25.85 20.14 -5.35
CA PRO A 363 26.53 19.39 -6.42
C PRO A 363 27.70 18.49 -5.97
N GLY A 364 28.17 18.64 -4.72
CA GLY A 364 29.18 17.81 -4.07
C GLY A 364 28.66 16.62 -3.24
N LEU A 365 27.35 16.51 -2.95
CA LEU A 365 26.80 15.35 -2.21
C LEU A 365 26.51 14.17 -3.14
N VAL A 366 25.83 14.42 -4.26
CA VAL A 366 25.73 13.47 -5.37
C VAL A 366 25.76 14.29 -6.65
N LYS A 367 26.84 14.19 -7.45
CA LYS A 367 26.73 14.54 -8.87
C LYS A 367 25.65 13.62 -9.43
N LEU A 368 24.51 14.20 -9.82
CA LEU A 368 23.35 13.48 -10.35
C LEU A 368 23.76 12.68 -11.60
N LEU A 369 24.21 11.44 -11.39
CA LEU A 369 24.50 10.51 -12.47
C LEU A 369 23.16 10.11 -13.08
N PRO A 370 22.86 10.48 -14.35
CA PRO A 370 21.55 10.18 -14.96
C PRO A 370 21.33 8.67 -15.16
N THR A 371 22.40 7.88 -15.05
CA THR A 371 22.48 6.47 -15.48
C THR A 371 22.86 5.50 -14.35
N GLY A 372 22.68 5.90 -13.09
CA GLY A 372 23.10 5.11 -11.92
C GLY A 372 24.59 5.25 -11.61
N ALA A 373 25.06 4.53 -10.58
CA ALA A 373 26.45 4.58 -10.14
C ALA A 373 27.08 3.19 -10.01
N ALA A 374 28.21 3.02 -10.69
CA ALA A 374 29.13 1.90 -10.46
C ALA A 374 30.04 2.17 -9.26
N PHE A 375 30.72 1.12 -8.78
CA PHE A 375 31.62 1.19 -7.63
C PHE A 375 32.65 2.33 -7.72
N GLY A 376 32.86 3.01 -6.59
CA GLY A 376 33.85 4.08 -6.44
C GLY A 376 33.47 5.45 -7.02
N LYS A 377 32.30 5.58 -7.66
CA LYS A 377 31.87 6.84 -8.31
C LYS A 377 30.96 7.74 -7.46
N ILE A 378 30.62 7.33 -6.25
CA ILE A 378 29.73 8.05 -5.33
C ILE A 378 30.60 8.89 -4.37
N PRO A 379 30.61 10.23 -4.45
CA PRO A 379 31.22 11.06 -3.42
C PRO A 379 30.37 10.97 -2.14
N ASN A 380 31.02 10.95 -0.96
CA ASN A 380 30.37 10.96 0.35
C ASN A 380 29.14 10.01 0.46
N PRO A 381 29.31 8.70 0.16
CA PRO A 381 28.18 7.78 0.06
C PRO A 381 27.41 7.68 1.38
N PRO A 382 26.08 7.83 1.39
CA PRO A 382 25.26 7.66 2.58
C PRO A 382 25.46 6.29 3.22
N VAL A 383 25.46 6.27 4.55
CA VAL A 383 25.60 5.05 5.35
C VAL A 383 24.23 4.51 5.70
N ILE A 384 23.92 3.29 5.27
CA ILE A 384 22.67 2.61 5.60
C ILE A 384 22.72 2.19 7.07
N LYS A 385 21.71 2.57 7.85
CA LYS A 385 21.50 2.13 9.23
C LYS A 385 20.44 1.04 9.32
N MET A 386 20.58 0.21 10.35
CA MET A 386 19.59 -0.78 10.76
C MET A 386 19.59 -0.91 12.30
N PRO A 387 18.42 -0.79 12.95
CA PRO A 387 17.17 -0.28 12.39
C PRO A 387 17.32 1.17 11.89
N SER A 388 16.33 1.67 11.16
CA SER A 388 16.28 3.12 10.88
C SER A 388 16.03 3.91 12.17
N LYS A 389 16.55 5.15 12.21
CA LYS A 389 16.31 6.08 13.32
C LYS A 389 14.82 6.39 13.48
N SER A 390 14.11 6.66 12.38
CA SER A 390 12.67 6.98 12.39
C SER A 390 11.82 5.87 13.01
N ASP A 391 12.14 4.59 12.75
CA ASP A 391 11.41 3.49 13.37
C ASP A 391 11.78 3.28 14.84
N LEU A 392 13.03 3.48 15.23
CA LEU A 392 13.42 3.42 16.65
C LEU A 392 12.76 4.54 17.46
N GLU A 393 12.60 5.74 16.89
CA GLU A 393 11.86 6.84 17.51
C GLU A 393 10.36 6.52 17.62
N ALA A 394 9.76 5.94 16.58
CA ALA A 394 8.36 5.49 16.62
C ALA A 394 8.13 4.35 17.64
N VAL A 395 9.01 3.36 17.69
CA VAL A 395 8.98 2.23 18.65
C VAL A 395 9.17 2.73 20.08
N LYS A 396 10.08 3.70 20.29
CA LYS A 396 10.25 4.38 21.58
C LYS A 396 8.97 5.09 22.00
N LYS A 397 8.35 5.87 21.11
CA LYS A 397 7.10 6.59 21.38
C LYS A 397 5.99 5.61 21.75
N TYR A 398 5.74 4.61 20.92
CA TYR A 398 4.71 3.59 21.14
C TYR A 398 4.85 2.90 22.51
N HIS A 399 6.04 2.41 22.85
CA HIS A 399 6.22 1.75 24.15
C HIS A 399 6.12 2.70 25.34
N GLN A 400 6.39 4.00 25.17
CA GLN A 400 6.13 5.01 26.20
C GLN A 400 4.62 5.25 26.35
N ASP A 401 3.90 5.46 25.24
CA ASP A 401 2.45 5.67 25.23
C ASP A 401 1.70 4.49 25.89
N GLU A 402 2.08 3.25 25.55
CA GLU A 402 1.51 2.02 26.16
C GLU A 402 1.77 1.96 27.68
N ILE A 403 2.99 2.30 28.14
CA ILE A 403 3.31 2.36 29.57
C ILE A 403 2.41 3.39 30.27
N ASP A 404 2.24 4.57 29.68
CA ASP A 404 1.49 5.67 30.28
C ASP A 404 -0.01 5.38 30.32
N ALA A 405 -0.58 4.81 29.25
CA ALA A 405 -1.96 4.35 29.19
C ALA A 405 -2.25 3.23 30.22
N MET A 406 -1.36 2.25 30.36
CA MET A 406 -1.50 1.19 31.37
C MET A 406 -1.35 1.74 32.79
N ASN A 407 -0.42 2.68 33.04
CA ASN A 407 -0.28 3.34 34.33
C ASN A 407 -1.54 4.17 34.69
N GLU A 408 -2.20 4.81 33.72
CA GLU A 408 -3.47 5.51 33.97
C GLU A 408 -4.56 4.53 34.40
N ILE A 409 -4.72 3.39 33.69
CA ILE A 409 -5.68 2.34 34.05
C ILE A 409 -5.38 1.80 35.46
N VAL A 410 -4.12 1.50 35.78
CA VAL A 410 -3.74 1.04 37.12
C VAL A 410 -4.09 2.09 38.18
N THR A 411 -3.72 3.35 37.96
CA THR A 411 -3.96 4.46 38.90
C THR A 411 -5.45 4.76 39.11
N ARG A 412 -6.26 4.64 38.05
CA ARG A 412 -7.69 4.99 38.06
C ARG A 412 -8.59 3.85 38.53
N GLU A 413 -8.29 2.62 38.13
CA GLU A 413 -9.19 1.46 38.31
C GLU A 413 -8.66 0.39 39.27
N LEU A 414 -7.34 0.32 39.51
CA LEU A 414 -6.70 -0.78 40.25
C LEU A 414 -5.84 -0.29 41.42
N LYS A 415 -5.83 1.00 41.73
CA LYS A 415 -5.01 1.55 42.81
C LYS A 415 -5.31 0.93 44.18
N TYR A 416 -6.56 0.63 44.49
CA TYR A 416 -6.90 -0.10 45.72
C TYR A 416 -6.34 -1.54 45.72
N VAL A 417 -6.22 -2.19 44.55
CA VAL A 417 -5.59 -3.52 44.41
C VAL A 417 -4.09 -3.40 44.69
N GLU A 418 -3.45 -2.39 44.10
CA GLU A 418 -2.03 -2.08 44.32
C GLU A 418 -1.74 -1.77 45.80
N ASP A 419 -2.55 -0.91 46.43
CA ASP A 419 -2.39 -0.51 47.83
C ASP A 419 -2.61 -1.70 48.78
N LEU A 420 -3.59 -2.58 48.50
CA LEU A 420 -3.82 -3.80 49.29
C LEU A 420 -2.71 -4.84 49.11
N ILE A 421 -2.19 -5.06 47.90
CA ILE A 421 -1.05 -5.97 47.65
C ILE A 421 0.21 -5.46 48.36
N LYS A 422 0.43 -4.14 48.43
CA LYS A 422 1.54 -3.55 49.19
C LYS A 422 1.36 -3.64 50.70
N ALA A 423 0.15 -3.86 51.18
CA ALA A 423 -0.21 -3.97 52.59
C ALA A 423 -0.35 -5.43 53.08
N GLU A 424 -0.12 -6.44 52.23
CA GLU A 424 -0.09 -7.86 52.63
C GLU A 424 0.99 -8.10 53.71
N GLU A 425 0.60 -8.25 54.97
CA GLU A 425 1.43 -8.95 55.96
C GLU A 425 1.35 -10.47 55.71
N PRO A 426 2.45 -11.23 55.89
CA PRO A 426 2.50 -12.65 55.54
C PRO A 426 1.66 -13.52 56.50
N GLY A 427 0.37 -13.66 56.19
CA GLY A 427 -0.53 -14.57 56.92
C GLY A 427 -2.04 -14.37 56.70
N GLU A 428 -2.49 -13.23 56.18
CA GLU A 428 -3.92 -12.96 55.94
C GLU A 428 -4.28 -13.02 54.45
N GLU A 429 -5.37 -13.73 54.09
CA GLU A 429 -5.87 -13.75 52.71
C GLU A 429 -6.61 -12.45 52.36
N PRO A 430 -6.25 -11.73 51.28
CA PRO A 430 -6.87 -10.45 50.97
C PRO A 430 -8.34 -10.56 50.54
N LEU A 431 -9.13 -9.56 50.90
CA LEU A 431 -10.49 -9.31 50.37
C LEU A 431 -10.48 -8.77 48.91
N ILE A 432 -9.60 -9.28 48.05
CA ILE A 432 -9.49 -8.93 46.63
C ILE A 432 -10.01 -10.12 45.81
N SER A 433 -10.87 -9.88 44.82
CA SER A 433 -11.26 -10.97 43.91
C SER A 433 -10.08 -11.39 43.04
N GLY A 434 -9.94 -12.70 42.78
CA GLY A 434 -8.87 -13.23 41.91
C GLY A 434 -8.80 -12.52 40.55
N GLN A 435 -9.95 -12.19 39.96
CA GLN A 435 -10.03 -11.44 38.70
C GLN A 435 -9.38 -10.04 38.76
N GLN A 436 -9.48 -9.33 39.89
CA GLN A 436 -8.85 -8.02 40.08
C GLN A 436 -7.33 -8.14 40.26
N ARG A 437 -6.89 -9.16 41.01
CA ARG A 437 -5.47 -9.49 41.17
C ARG A 437 -4.86 -9.89 39.82
N ASP A 438 -5.48 -10.80 39.09
CA ASP A 438 -5.08 -11.24 37.75
C ASP A 438 -5.02 -10.07 36.75
N LYS A 439 -6.02 -9.16 36.76
CA LYS A 439 -6.03 -7.95 35.91
C LYS A 439 -4.84 -7.05 36.24
N TYR A 440 -4.56 -6.81 37.52
CA TYR A 440 -3.43 -5.99 37.96
C TYR A 440 -2.08 -6.64 37.62
N GLU A 441 -1.87 -7.90 37.98
CA GLU A 441 -0.63 -8.63 37.70
C GLU A 441 -0.34 -8.73 36.19
N ARG A 442 -1.38 -8.84 35.35
CA ARG A 442 -1.24 -8.75 33.89
C ARG A 442 -0.72 -7.39 33.44
N TYR A 443 -1.37 -6.28 33.85
CA TYR A 443 -0.89 -4.93 33.49
C TYR A 443 0.53 -4.67 33.97
N MET A 444 0.87 -5.07 35.20
CA MET A 444 2.23 -4.90 35.71
C MET A 444 3.27 -5.70 34.91
N ARG A 445 2.92 -6.91 34.44
CA ARG A 445 3.76 -7.72 33.55
C ARG A 445 3.94 -7.05 32.17
N GLU A 446 2.88 -6.50 31.60
CA GLU A 446 2.91 -5.78 30.32
C GLU A 446 3.75 -4.49 30.42
N ILE A 447 3.56 -3.68 31.48
CA ILE A 447 4.38 -2.49 31.79
C ILE A 447 5.86 -2.84 31.91
N VAL A 448 6.22 -3.94 32.58
CA VAL A 448 7.62 -4.41 32.69
C VAL A 448 8.16 -4.83 31.32
N GLY A 449 7.36 -5.50 30.49
CA GLY A 449 7.69 -5.85 29.11
C GLY A 449 8.00 -4.61 28.26
N HIS A 450 7.09 -3.63 28.26
CA HIS A 450 7.28 -2.37 27.52
C HIS A 450 8.48 -1.57 28.03
N LYS A 451 8.73 -1.50 29.34
CA LYS A 451 9.93 -0.85 29.91
C LYS A 451 11.23 -1.51 29.42
N SER A 452 11.24 -2.83 29.29
CA SER A 452 12.38 -3.58 28.73
C SER A 452 12.63 -3.21 27.26
N LEU A 453 11.58 -3.23 26.42
CA LEU A 453 11.67 -2.87 25.00
C LEU A 453 12.06 -1.40 24.79
N LEU A 454 11.49 -0.48 25.58
CA LEU A 454 11.83 0.93 25.61
C LEU A 454 13.31 1.16 25.97
N SER A 455 13.85 0.38 26.90
CA SER A 455 15.28 0.39 27.25
C SER A 455 16.16 -0.08 26.07
N LYS A 456 15.78 -1.17 25.39
CA LYS A 456 16.47 -1.65 24.17
C LYS A 456 16.47 -0.57 23.07
N ALA A 457 15.33 0.08 22.84
CA ALA A 457 15.18 1.14 21.83
C ALA A 457 16.03 2.38 22.16
N ASN A 458 15.97 2.89 23.40
CA ASN A 458 16.80 4.02 23.82
C ASN A 458 18.31 3.70 23.69
N LYS A 459 18.74 2.47 23.99
CA LYS A 459 20.14 2.06 23.81
C LYS A 459 20.57 2.07 22.34
N LEU A 460 19.72 1.61 21.40
CA LEU A 460 20.03 1.67 19.97
C LEU A 460 19.99 3.09 19.40
N LEU A 461 19.13 3.97 19.93
CA LEU A 461 19.11 5.40 19.58
C LEU A 461 20.38 6.10 20.04
N ALA A 462 20.89 5.80 21.24
CA ALA A 462 22.18 6.31 21.70
C ALA A 462 23.36 5.79 20.85
N ASP A 463 23.26 4.55 20.36
CA ASP A 463 24.27 3.90 19.51
C ASP A 463 24.09 4.16 18.00
N ILE A 464 23.15 5.02 17.56
CA ILE A 464 22.69 5.09 16.15
C ILE A 464 23.81 5.45 15.16
N ASP A 465 24.71 6.34 15.57
CA ASP A 465 25.86 6.79 14.77
C ASP A 465 27.05 5.85 14.81
N SER A 466 27.01 4.84 15.69
CA SER A 466 28.09 3.87 15.84
C SER A 466 28.07 2.77 14.75
N SER A 467 29.15 1.99 14.70
CA SER A 467 29.22 0.76 13.91
C SER A 467 28.16 -0.28 14.30
N ARG A 468 27.54 -0.17 15.50
CA ARG A 468 26.48 -1.07 15.97
C ARG A 468 25.21 -0.98 15.12
N CYS A 469 24.82 0.22 14.68
CA CYS A 469 23.64 0.43 13.82
C CYS A 469 24.00 0.61 12.34
N SER A 470 25.24 0.98 12.00
CA SER A 470 25.72 1.08 10.62
C SER A 470 25.86 -0.28 9.92
N LEU A 471 25.17 -0.51 8.79
CA LEU A 471 25.40 -1.66 7.90
C LEU A 471 26.57 -1.41 6.96
N GLY A 472 26.58 -0.25 6.30
CA GLY A 472 27.67 0.18 5.42
C GLY A 472 27.28 1.32 4.45
N PRO A 473 28.26 1.98 3.80
CA PRO A 473 28.03 3.03 2.83
C PRO A 473 27.53 2.48 1.48
N ILE A 474 26.65 3.18 0.79
CA ILE A 474 26.23 2.80 -0.58
C ILE A 474 27.44 2.75 -1.51
N ARG A 475 27.53 1.73 -2.37
CA ARG A 475 28.65 1.56 -3.31
C ARG A 475 28.23 1.49 -4.76
N ALA A 476 27.08 0.88 -5.08
CA ALA A 476 26.53 0.86 -6.42
C ALA A 476 25.00 0.96 -6.38
N PHE A 477 24.38 1.52 -7.42
CA PHE A 477 22.93 1.60 -7.54
C PHE A 477 22.48 1.78 -9.00
N SER A 478 21.27 1.35 -9.31
CA SER A 478 20.69 1.32 -10.66
C SER A 478 20.36 2.71 -11.24
N GLY A 479 20.14 3.71 -10.39
CA GLY A 479 19.83 5.08 -10.77
C GLY A 479 18.34 5.37 -10.98
N PHE A 480 17.48 4.39 -10.71
CA PHE A 480 16.06 4.38 -11.06
C PHE A 480 15.86 4.63 -12.56
N ARG A 481 16.04 3.57 -13.35
CA ARG A 481 16.03 3.64 -14.83
C ARG A 481 15.32 2.44 -15.47
N LYS A 482 15.27 2.40 -16.80
CA LYS A 482 14.75 1.28 -17.59
C LYS A 482 15.92 0.48 -18.17
N ASP A 483 15.81 -0.84 -18.34
CA ASP A 483 16.70 -1.60 -19.24
C ASP A 483 16.23 -1.35 -20.68
N GLU A 484 17.13 -0.91 -21.55
CA GLU A 484 16.76 -0.55 -22.93
C GLU A 484 16.40 -1.75 -23.82
N ASN A 485 16.78 -2.97 -23.44
CA ASN A 485 16.52 -4.18 -24.22
C ASN A 485 15.21 -4.84 -23.82
N THR A 486 14.94 -4.93 -22.51
CA THR A 486 13.76 -5.62 -21.96
C THR A 486 12.62 -4.68 -21.60
N GLY A 487 12.90 -3.37 -21.52
CA GLY A 487 11.96 -2.38 -21.02
C GLY A 487 11.73 -2.47 -19.51
N MET A 488 12.38 -3.37 -18.77
CA MET A 488 12.12 -3.56 -17.34
C MET A 488 12.62 -2.39 -16.50
N ILE A 489 11.90 -2.07 -15.41
CA ILE A 489 12.37 -1.09 -14.43
C ILE A 489 13.55 -1.65 -13.63
N LEU A 490 14.55 -0.80 -13.36
CA LEU A 490 15.77 -1.12 -12.62
C LEU A 490 15.89 -0.19 -11.43
N ASP A 491 15.58 -0.72 -10.25
CA ASP A 491 15.51 0.02 -8.98
C ASP A 491 16.16 -0.77 -7.85
N TRP A 492 17.49 -0.70 -7.75
CA TRP A 492 18.28 -1.41 -6.73
C TRP A 492 19.49 -0.61 -6.26
N ALA A 493 19.94 -0.88 -5.04
CA ALA A 493 21.18 -0.37 -4.46
C ALA A 493 21.92 -1.46 -3.67
N LEU A 494 23.25 -1.36 -3.66
CA LEU A 494 24.18 -2.23 -2.96
C LEU A 494 25.08 -1.44 -2.01
N PHE A 495 25.22 -1.96 -0.79
CA PHE A 495 26.15 -1.48 0.23
C PHE A 495 26.93 -2.67 0.82
N PRO A 496 28.27 -2.64 0.91
CA PRO A 496 29.05 -3.71 1.50
C PRO A 496 28.78 -3.72 3.00
N MET A 497 28.51 -4.89 3.53
CA MET A 497 28.32 -5.06 4.97
C MET A 497 29.66 -5.29 5.65
N HIS A 498 29.78 -4.78 6.88
CA HIS A 498 30.92 -5.13 7.72
C HIS A 498 30.97 -6.66 7.93
N SER A 499 32.17 -7.25 7.99
CA SER A 499 32.34 -8.72 8.04
C SER A 499 31.71 -9.36 9.29
N SER A 500 31.63 -8.63 10.40
CA SER A 500 30.91 -9.05 11.62
C SER A 500 29.38 -8.92 11.54
N LYS A 501 28.86 -8.35 10.46
CA LYS A 501 27.44 -8.11 10.19
C LYS A 501 26.91 -8.85 8.97
N GLY A 502 27.77 -9.39 8.11
CA GLY A 502 27.35 -10.26 7.01
C GLY A 502 26.54 -11.43 7.56
N PRO A 503 25.24 -11.56 7.25
CA PRO A 503 24.44 -12.69 7.70
C PRO A 503 24.95 -13.94 6.99
N ILE A 504 25.05 -15.04 7.74
CA ILE A 504 25.55 -16.32 7.21
C ILE A 504 24.56 -16.91 6.19
N GLN A 505 23.28 -16.58 6.32
CA GLN A 505 22.18 -16.92 5.42
C GLN A 505 21.10 -15.83 5.44
N ASN A 506 20.34 -15.70 4.36
CA ASN A 506 19.20 -14.79 4.28
C ASN A 506 17.98 -15.34 5.03
N ARG A 507 17.94 -15.17 6.35
CA ARG A 507 16.85 -15.67 7.20
C ARG A 507 15.62 -14.76 7.21
N LEU A 508 14.47 -15.39 7.44
CA LEU A 508 13.24 -14.75 7.92
C LEU A 508 13.41 -14.22 9.36
N PRO A 509 12.59 -13.25 9.81
CA PRO A 509 12.46 -12.92 11.22
C PRO A 509 11.88 -14.11 11.99
N SER A 510 12.32 -14.29 13.24
CA SER A 510 12.03 -15.41 14.13
C SER A 510 10.56 -15.44 14.59
N GLN A 511 9.92 -14.27 14.59
CA GLN A 511 8.48 -14.10 14.72
C GLN A 511 7.98 -13.42 13.44
N PRO A 512 7.66 -14.17 12.37
CA PRO A 512 6.97 -13.57 11.23
C PRO A 512 5.59 -13.10 11.71
N PRO A 513 5.22 -11.82 11.53
CA PRO A 513 3.89 -11.34 11.94
C PRO A 513 2.82 -12.11 11.16
N HIS A 514 2.12 -12.98 11.88
CA HIS A 514 1.03 -13.86 11.46
C HIS A 514 0.82 -14.14 9.95
N PRO A 515 1.37 -15.26 9.45
CA PRO A 515 0.58 -16.14 8.61
C PRO A 515 -0.38 -16.95 9.50
N LYS A 516 -1.68 -16.95 9.20
CA LYS A 516 -2.64 -17.92 9.77
C LYS A 516 -2.38 -19.36 9.30
N ASP A 517 -1.49 -19.56 8.33
CA ASP A 517 -1.06 -20.86 7.81
C ASP A 517 0.47 -20.87 7.56
N PRO A 518 1.31 -21.08 8.60
CA PRO A 518 2.76 -21.17 8.45
C PRO A 518 3.23 -22.46 7.76
N LYS A 519 2.35 -23.41 7.42
CA LYS A 519 2.70 -24.77 6.98
C LYS A 519 3.14 -24.90 5.51
N ARG A 520 3.61 -23.82 4.87
CA ARG A 520 3.83 -23.77 3.41
C ARG A 520 5.21 -23.33 2.93
N LEU A 521 6.11 -22.90 3.82
CA LEU A 521 7.51 -22.71 3.44
C LEU A 521 8.26 -24.03 3.63
N MET A 522 8.92 -24.49 2.58
CA MET A 522 9.88 -25.60 2.67
C MET A 522 11.20 -25.10 3.25
N GLU A 523 11.56 -23.85 2.98
CA GLU A 523 12.84 -23.24 3.34
C GLU A 523 12.68 -21.92 4.09
N GLU A 524 13.44 -21.75 5.19
CA GLU A 524 13.45 -20.53 6.01
C GLU A 524 14.44 -19.46 5.52
N HIS A 525 15.11 -19.72 4.39
CA HIS A 525 16.16 -18.88 3.84
C HIS A 525 16.23 -18.95 2.32
N LEU A 526 16.85 -17.94 1.70
CA LEU A 526 16.99 -17.89 0.23
C LEU A 526 18.06 -18.84 -0.28
N LEU A 527 17.71 -19.67 -1.28
CA LEU A 527 18.59 -20.69 -1.87
C LEU A 527 19.12 -20.33 -3.28
N GLY A 528 18.35 -19.57 -4.07
CA GLY A 528 18.74 -19.25 -5.44
C GLY A 528 17.85 -18.19 -6.10
N PHE A 529 17.99 -18.04 -7.42
CA PHE A 529 17.29 -17.03 -8.20
C PHE A 529 16.60 -17.67 -9.41
N SER A 530 15.38 -17.26 -9.71
CA SER A 530 14.69 -17.61 -10.96
C SER A 530 13.90 -16.43 -11.52
N ALA A 531 13.46 -16.54 -12.78
CA ALA A 531 12.40 -15.68 -13.28
C ALA A 531 11.09 -15.94 -12.50
N PRO A 532 10.25 -14.92 -12.32
CA PRO A 532 8.88 -15.12 -11.84
C PRO A 532 8.05 -15.84 -12.91
N LEU A 533 7.26 -16.83 -12.49
CA LEU A 533 6.35 -17.59 -13.35
C LEU A 533 4.91 -17.12 -13.13
N GLY A 534 4.22 -16.78 -14.22
CA GLY A 534 2.83 -16.35 -14.16
C GLY A 534 1.93 -17.37 -13.46
N GLY A 535 1.17 -16.94 -12.45
CA GLY A 535 0.30 -17.79 -11.65
C GLY A 535 0.99 -18.54 -10.50
N GLU A 536 2.31 -18.41 -10.32
CA GLU A 536 2.99 -19.01 -9.16
C GLU A 536 2.65 -18.26 -7.86
N THR A 537 2.64 -18.99 -6.74
CA THR A 537 2.51 -18.41 -5.40
C THR A 537 3.86 -17.92 -4.91
N VAL A 538 3.89 -16.68 -4.41
CA VAL A 538 5.10 -16.03 -3.89
C VAL A 538 4.86 -15.39 -2.53
N TYR A 539 5.96 -15.20 -1.82
CA TYR A 539 6.05 -14.66 -0.47
C TYR A 539 7.01 -13.48 -0.46
N LYS A 540 6.85 -12.58 0.51
CA LYS A 540 7.86 -11.57 0.84
C LYS A 540 7.84 -11.30 2.33
N VAL A 541 8.97 -10.83 2.87
CA VAL A 541 9.01 -10.16 4.18
C VAL A 541 9.44 -8.72 3.96
N GLY A 542 8.60 -7.78 4.37
CA GLY A 542 8.88 -6.36 4.28
C GLY A 542 8.69 -5.68 5.63
N ARG A 543 9.32 -4.51 5.78
CA ARG A 543 9.30 -3.67 6.97
C ARG A 543 7.90 -3.42 7.51
N THR A 544 6.91 -3.23 6.65
CA THR A 544 5.63 -2.64 7.05
C THR A 544 4.50 -3.64 7.10
N THR A 545 4.29 -4.44 6.06
CA THR A 545 3.26 -5.49 6.11
C THR A 545 3.81 -6.86 6.52
N GLY A 546 5.10 -6.95 6.88
CA GLY A 546 5.69 -8.16 7.40
C GLY A 546 5.70 -9.30 6.37
N PHE A 547 5.36 -10.51 6.82
CA PHE A 547 5.23 -11.69 5.96
C PHE A 547 3.89 -11.67 5.21
N THR A 548 3.93 -11.66 3.87
CA THR A 548 2.71 -11.66 3.04
C THR A 548 2.82 -12.61 1.85
N THR A 549 1.69 -13.16 1.41
CA THR A 549 1.60 -14.10 0.27
C THR A 549 0.77 -13.52 -0.87
N GLY A 550 1.23 -13.74 -2.10
CA GLY A 550 0.59 -13.29 -3.34
C GLY A 550 0.76 -14.29 -4.48
N ILE A 551 0.18 -13.95 -5.64
CA ILE A 551 0.30 -14.67 -6.90
C ILE A 551 0.89 -13.72 -7.94
N VAL A 552 1.86 -14.19 -8.71
CA VAL A 552 2.42 -13.47 -9.86
C VAL A 552 1.34 -13.34 -10.94
N ASN A 553 1.02 -12.13 -11.37
CA ASN A 553 0.10 -11.90 -12.48
C ASN A 553 0.81 -12.27 -13.81
N PRO A 554 0.26 -13.17 -14.64
CA PRO A 554 0.87 -13.50 -15.94
C PRO A 554 0.80 -12.36 -16.96
N ALA A 555 -0.09 -11.39 -16.77
CA ALA A 555 -0.19 -10.24 -17.64
C ALA A 555 0.92 -9.22 -17.30
N PRO A 556 1.77 -8.79 -18.26
CA PRO A 556 2.72 -7.71 -18.02
C PRO A 556 1.99 -6.42 -17.62
N THR A 557 2.53 -5.75 -16.60
CA THR A 557 2.10 -4.41 -16.18
C THR A 557 3.07 -3.38 -16.74
N PHE A 558 2.54 -2.23 -17.14
CA PHE A 558 3.33 -1.08 -17.58
C PHE A 558 3.24 0.03 -16.55
N ILE A 559 4.37 0.71 -16.31
CA ILE A 559 4.47 1.85 -15.40
C ILE A 559 5.12 3.04 -16.12
N HIS A 560 4.54 4.22 -15.96
CA HIS A 560 5.09 5.48 -16.46
C HIS A 560 6.10 6.08 -15.49
N LYS A 561 5.68 6.21 -14.24
CA LYS A 561 6.35 6.98 -13.20
C LYS A 561 6.07 6.31 -11.87
N LEU A 562 7.09 6.15 -11.04
CA LEU A 562 6.84 5.90 -9.63
C LEU A 562 6.40 7.20 -8.99
N GLU A 563 5.24 7.16 -8.37
CA GLU A 563 4.76 8.20 -7.49
C GLU A 563 4.33 7.60 -6.16
N ALA A 564 5.32 7.27 -5.32
CA ALA A 564 5.20 7.80 -3.96
C ALA A 564 5.11 9.35 -4.06
N PRO A 565 4.56 10.10 -3.08
CA PRO A 565 4.43 11.58 -3.02
C PRO A 565 5.73 12.42 -3.18
N SER A 566 6.61 11.98 -4.08
CA SER A 566 7.97 11.64 -3.69
C SER A 566 8.88 11.34 -4.89
N THR A 567 8.67 10.22 -5.57
CA THR A 567 9.74 9.61 -6.39
C THR A 567 10.06 10.39 -7.68
N ARG A 568 11.29 10.20 -8.18
CA ARG A 568 11.85 10.92 -9.35
C ARG A 568 10.89 10.99 -10.53
N VAL A 569 10.78 12.19 -11.12
CA VAL A 569 10.48 12.31 -12.55
C VAL A 569 11.71 11.83 -13.33
N TRP A 570 11.50 11.13 -14.44
CA TRP A 570 12.58 10.77 -15.36
C TRP A 570 13.30 12.05 -15.85
N PRO A 571 14.63 12.20 -15.67
CA PRO A 571 15.33 13.30 -16.30
C PRO A 571 15.27 13.13 -17.82
N GLY A 572 14.86 14.18 -18.54
CA GLY A 572 14.96 14.20 -20.00
C GLY A 572 16.42 14.06 -20.45
N GLU A 573 16.63 13.55 -21.66
CA GLU A 573 17.99 13.27 -22.17
C GLU A 573 18.87 14.54 -22.18
N PRO A 574 20.12 14.47 -21.65
CA PRO A 574 21.03 15.60 -21.66
C PRO A 574 21.39 16.05 -23.09
N GLY A 575 20.85 17.19 -23.53
CA GLY A 575 21.19 17.81 -24.81
C GLY A 575 20.02 18.02 -25.78
N SER A 576 18.81 17.56 -25.44
CA SER A 576 17.62 17.88 -26.25
C SER A 576 17.31 19.40 -26.21
N GLN A 577 17.38 20.06 -27.38
CA GLN A 577 17.05 21.50 -27.49
C GLN A 577 15.55 21.78 -27.35
N ASN A 578 14.72 20.74 -27.43
CA ASN A 578 13.34 20.75 -26.97
C ASN A 578 13.25 19.96 -25.65
N PRO A 579 12.86 20.58 -24.52
CA PRO A 579 12.43 19.86 -23.32
C PRO A 579 11.03 19.24 -23.50
N GLN A 580 10.62 18.96 -24.74
CA GLN A 580 9.31 18.40 -25.06
C GLN A 580 9.31 16.91 -24.74
N SER A 581 8.56 16.58 -23.69
CA SER A 581 8.08 15.25 -23.30
C SER A 581 9.15 14.15 -23.21
N PRO A 582 9.46 13.60 -22.02
CA PRO A 582 10.25 12.36 -21.96
C PRO A 582 9.58 11.32 -22.86
N GLU A 583 10.31 10.77 -23.83
CA GLU A 583 9.79 9.77 -24.77
C GLU A 583 9.41 8.50 -24.00
N LEU A 584 8.18 8.50 -23.53
CA LEU A 584 7.38 7.38 -23.04
C LEU A 584 8.22 6.26 -22.45
N SER A 585 8.72 6.53 -21.23
CA SER A 585 9.26 5.55 -20.30
C SER A 585 8.17 4.53 -19.88
N ARG A 586 7.74 3.72 -20.86
CA ARG A 586 6.87 2.55 -20.69
C ARG A 586 7.72 1.44 -20.08
N ALA A 587 8.11 1.65 -18.84
CA ALA A 587 8.82 0.62 -18.10
C ALA A 587 7.85 -0.54 -17.83
N SER A 588 8.35 -1.75 -17.97
CA SER A 588 7.62 -2.98 -17.66
C SER A 588 7.95 -3.42 -16.24
N VAL A 589 6.96 -4.00 -15.57
CA VAL A 589 7.09 -4.61 -14.24
C VAL A 589 6.27 -5.88 -14.17
N VAL A 590 6.65 -6.78 -13.27
CA VAL A 590 5.83 -7.95 -12.95
C VAL A 590 4.92 -7.61 -11.77
N GLY A 591 3.60 -7.75 -11.99
CA GLY A 591 2.59 -7.56 -10.96
C GLY A 591 2.47 -8.77 -10.03
N VAL A 592 2.28 -8.54 -8.73
CA VAL A 592 1.98 -9.55 -7.71
C VAL A 592 0.74 -9.12 -6.94
N ILE A 593 -0.22 -10.04 -6.79
CA ILE A 593 -1.56 -9.76 -6.27
C ILE A 593 -1.77 -10.59 -4.99
N PRO A 594 -2.28 -10.04 -3.87
CA PRO A 594 -2.49 -10.80 -2.64
C PRO A 594 -3.49 -11.96 -2.87
N ILE A 595 -3.23 -13.11 -2.23
CA ILE A 595 -4.15 -14.27 -2.31
C ILE A 595 -5.46 -13.99 -1.56
N ASN A 596 -5.36 -13.33 -0.41
CA ASN A 596 -6.52 -13.01 0.42
C ASN A 596 -7.23 -11.77 -0.12
N VAL A 597 -8.55 -11.84 -0.28
CA VAL A 597 -9.41 -10.75 -0.76
C VAL A 597 -9.28 -9.49 0.11
N ASP A 598 -9.12 -9.65 1.43
CA ASP A 598 -8.86 -8.56 2.40
C ASP A 598 -7.37 -8.32 2.66
N GLY A 599 -6.51 -9.11 2.02
CA GLY A 599 -5.07 -9.05 2.19
C GLY A 599 -4.43 -7.84 1.51
N LYS A 600 -3.19 -7.59 1.94
CA LYS A 600 -2.23 -6.69 1.31
C LYS A 600 -0.97 -7.50 1.04
N PHE A 601 -0.36 -7.34 -0.13
CA PHE A 601 1.00 -7.83 -0.40
C PHE A 601 2.05 -6.74 -0.12
N LEU A 602 1.62 -5.49 0.07
CA LEU A 602 2.49 -4.33 0.18
C LEU A 602 1.85 -3.22 1.03
N GLY A 603 2.69 -2.48 1.77
CA GLY A 603 2.42 -1.17 2.33
C GLY A 603 3.65 -0.24 2.26
N PRO A 604 3.52 1.04 2.63
CA PRO A 604 4.61 2.02 2.57
C PRO A 604 5.83 1.56 3.39
N GLY A 605 7.03 1.61 2.83
CA GLY A 605 8.25 1.04 3.45
C GLY A 605 8.53 -0.44 3.15
N ASP A 606 7.60 -1.20 2.56
CA ASP A 606 7.92 -2.53 2.00
C ASP A 606 8.79 -2.54 0.72
N PRO A 607 8.92 -1.46 -0.09
CA PRO A 607 9.89 -1.43 -1.18
C PRO A 607 11.32 -1.77 -0.74
N GLY A 608 12.06 -2.42 -1.63
CA GLY A 608 13.34 -3.05 -1.33
C GLY A 608 13.23 -4.45 -0.70
N ALA A 609 12.05 -4.93 -0.32
CA ALA A 609 11.86 -6.32 0.09
C ALA A 609 12.03 -7.29 -1.10
N VAL A 610 12.54 -8.48 -0.83
CA VAL A 610 12.65 -9.57 -1.82
C VAL A 610 11.36 -10.40 -1.88
N VAL A 611 11.02 -10.84 -3.09
CA VAL A 611 9.94 -11.78 -3.36
C VAL A 611 10.53 -13.14 -3.71
N PHE A 612 10.03 -14.21 -3.11
CA PHE A 612 10.53 -15.58 -3.23
C PHE A 612 9.39 -16.62 -3.24
N ASP A 613 9.64 -17.85 -3.69
CA ASP A 613 8.65 -18.95 -3.62
C ASP A 613 8.80 -19.80 -2.34
N ALA A 614 8.06 -20.91 -2.25
CA ALA A 614 8.09 -21.80 -1.08
C ALA A 614 9.46 -22.48 -0.86
N ASP A 615 10.28 -22.57 -1.91
CA ASP A 615 11.58 -23.24 -1.94
C ASP A 615 12.74 -22.25 -1.72
N GLY A 616 12.43 -21.00 -1.30
CA GLY A 616 13.43 -19.96 -1.07
C GLY A 616 14.07 -19.40 -2.34
N ILE A 617 13.48 -19.60 -3.52
CA ILE A 617 14.02 -19.08 -4.78
C ILE A 617 13.50 -17.65 -4.99
N MET A 618 14.41 -16.68 -4.99
CA MET A 618 14.11 -15.27 -5.20
C MET A 618 13.64 -15.02 -6.64
N LYS A 619 12.42 -14.49 -6.77
CA LYS A 619 11.74 -14.12 -8.02
C LYS A 619 11.95 -12.66 -8.43
N GLY A 620 12.17 -11.78 -7.46
CA GLY A 620 12.46 -10.37 -7.74
C GLY A 620 12.56 -9.49 -6.50
N LEU A 621 12.71 -8.19 -6.75
CA LEU A 621 12.80 -7.14 -5.74
C LEU A 621 11.60 -6.20 -5.87
N ILE A 622 10.93 -5.89 -4.77
CA ILE A 622 9.80 -4.96 -4.75
C ILE A 622 10.31 -3.55 -5.04
N VAL A 623 9.75 -2.92 -6.08
CA VAL A 623 10.00 -1.52 -6.42
C VAL A 623 8.87 -0.62 -5.92
N ALA A 624 7.61 -1.09 -6.01
CA ALA A 624 6.44 -0.35 -5.54
C ALA A 624 5.17 -1.21 -5.53
N GLY A 625 4.00 -0.57 -5.49
CA GLY A 625 2.69 -1.15 -5.78
C GLY A 625 1.59 -0.10 -5.71
N CYS A 626 0.35 -0.46 -6.01
CA CYS A 626 -0.81 0.40 -5.74
C CYS A 626 -1.68 -0.18 -4.63
N TYR A 627 -2.05 0.67 -3.67
CA TYR A 627 -2.92 0.29 -2.57
C TYR A 627 -4.41 0.16 -2.98
N HIS A 628 -4.83 0.84 -4.06
CA HIS A 628 -6.22 0.86 -4.57
C HIS A 628 -6.62 -0.46 -5.21
N HIS A 629 -5.89 -0.88 -6.25
CA HIS A 629 -6.09 -2.16 -6.94
C HIS A 629 -5.18 -3.27 -6.40
N ARG A 630 -4.48 -3.03 -5.29
CA ARG A 630 -3.74 -4.02 -4.49
C ARG A 630 -2.71 -4.85 -5.27
N VAL A 631 -2.02 -4.24 -6.23
CA VAL A 631 -0.93 -4.91 -6.98
C VAL A 631 0.41 -4.38 -6.49
N ALA A 632 1.35 -5.27 -6.19
CA ALA A 632 2.75 -4.92 -5.99
C ALA A 632 3.54 -5.15 -7.28
N TYR A 633 4.60 -4.38 -7.48
CA TYR A 633 5.42 -4.40 -8.67
C TYR A 633 6.84 -4.81 -8.30
N ILE A 634 7.39 -5.76 -9.05
CA ILE A 634 8.75 -6.25 -8.85
C ILE A 634 9.61 -6.08 -10.12
N THR A 635 10.89 -5.79 -9.92
CA THR A 635 11.93 -6.10 -10.92
C THR A 635 12.27 -7.59 -10.81
N PRO A 636 12.15 -8.39 -11.88
CA PRO A 636 12.52 -9.81 -11.88
C PRO A 636 13.99 -10.04 -11.50
N SER A 637 14.28 -11.15 -10.82
CA SER A 637 15.65 -11.51 -10.46
C SER A 637 16.61 -11.59 -11.66
N PRO A 638 16.26 -12.14 -12.84
CA PRO A 638 17.20 -12.21 -13.96
C PRO A 638 17.65 -10.83 -14.46
N ASP A 639 16.73 -9.88 -14.62
CA ASP A 639 17.01 -8.51 -15.04
C ASP A 639 17.82 -7.76 -13.97
N LEU A 640 17.43 -7.90 -12.69
CA LEU A 640 18.15 -7.36 -11.54
C LEU A 640 19.61 -7.85 -11.48
N LEU A 641 19.83 -9.16 -11.60
CA LEU A 641 21.17 -9.75 -11.53
C LEU A 641 22.01 -9.39 -12.76
N LYS A 642 21.42 -9.39 -13.96
CA LYS A 642 22.08 -8.91 -15.19
C LYS A 642 22.58 -7.48 -15.00
N ASP A 643 21.74 -6.60 -14.45
CA ASP A 643 22.10 -5.20 -14.22
C ASP A 643 23.16 -5.03 -13.14
N ILE A 644 23.04 -5.76 -12.02
CA ILE A 644 24.09 -5.76 -10.98
C ILE A 644 25.43 -6.22 -11.57
N LYS A 645 25.48 -7.32 -12.33
CA LYS A 645 26.72 -7.80 -12.96
C LYS A 645 27.32 -6.74 -13.90
N MET A 646 26.50 -6.09 -14.73
CA MET A 646 26.93 -5.02 -15.62
C MET A 646 27.50 -3.81 -14.86
N MET A 647 26.81 -3.37 -13.80
CA MET A 647 27.17 -2.17 -13.03
C MET A 647 28.34 -2.38 -12.04
N THR A 648 28.61 -3.64 -11.65
CA THR A 648 29.67 -3.99 -10.68
C THR A 648 30.89 -4.68 -11.31
N GLY A 649 30.76 -5.24 -12.52
CA GLY A 649 31.75 -6.12 -13.12
C GLY A 649 31.76 -7.55 -12.54
N ALA A 650 30.82 -7.90 -11.65
CA ALA A 650 30.75 -9.22 -11.05
C ALA A 650 30.43 -10.30 -12.10
N LYS A 651 31.21 -11.39 -12.11
CA LYS A 651 30.94 -12.57 -12.96
C LYS A 651 29.79 -13.41 -12.41
N GLU A 652 29.75 -13.54 -11.09
CA GLU A 652 28.80 -14.38 -10.36
C GLU A 652 28.17 -13.59 -9.21
N ILE A 653 26.93 -13.95 -8.89
CA ILE A 653 26.18 -13.42 -7.75
C ILE A 653 25.55 -14.63 -7.07
N ALA A 654 25.73 -14.73 -5.76
CA ALA A 654 25.17 -15.80 -4.94
C ALA A 654 24.60 -15.23 -3.64
N PHE A 655 23.94 -16.07 -2.85
CA PHE A 655 23.63 -15.76 -1.46
C PHE A 655 24.77 -16.21 -0.54
N PRO A 656 24.95 -15.58 0.64
CA PRO A 656 25.80 -16.12 1.70
C PRO A 656 25.44 -17.56 2.01
N ASN A 657 26.45 -18.43 2.11
CA ASN A 657 26.26 -19.86 2.33
C ASN A 657 27.08 -20.33 3.55
N PRO A 658 26.44 -20.92 4.59
CA PRO A 658 27.14 -21.43 5.78
C PRO A 658 28.20 -22.50 5.49
N ARG A 659 28.06 -23.25 4.39
CA ARG A 659 28.98 -24.36 4.02
C ARG A 659 30.26 -23.87 3.34
N TYR A 660 30.24 -22.65 2.80
CA TYR A 660 31.37 -22.02 2.12
C TYR A 660 31.53 -20.58 2.64
N PRO A 661 31.93 -20.39 3.92
CA PRO A 661 32.21 -19.07 4.43
C PRO A 661 33.37 -18.48 3.63
N SER A 662 33.08 -17.48 2.80
CA SER A 662 34.05 -16.78 1.95
C SER A 662 35.29 -16.41 2.76
N ASN A 663 36.46 -16.83 2.29
CA ASN A 663 37.72 -16.87 3.05
C ASN A 663 37.91 -15.63 3.93
N ARG A 664 37.87 -15.82 5.26
CA ARG A 664 38.37 -14.82 6.20
C ARG A 664 39.84 -14.54 5.83
N PRO A 665 40.29 -13.28 5.73
CA PRO A 665 41.69 -13.01 5.48
C PRO A 665 42.55 -13.63 6.59
N MET A 666 43.37 -14.63 6.24
CA MET A 666 44.50 -15.02 7.10
C MET A 666 45.52 -13.89 7.06
N GLY A 667 45.34 -12.92 7.96
CA GLY A 667 46.03 -11.63 7.93
C GLY A 667 46.66 -11.22 9.26
N SER A 668 46.96 -12.17 10.14
CA SER A 668 47.82 -11.97 11.30
C SER A 668 49.13 -12.71 11.07
N GLN A 669 50.03 -12.13 10.26
CA GLN A 669 51.41 -12.63 10.21
C GLN A 669 52.03 -12.47 11.60
N MET A 670 52.47 -13.59 12.18
CA MET A 670 53.33 -13.57 13.35
C MET A 670 54.60 -12.78 13.02
N LEU A 671 54.95 -11.84 13.88
CA LEU A 671 56.30 -11.30 13.96
C LEU A 671 57.24 -12.43 14.42
N ILE A 672 57.78 -13.18 13.46
CA ILE A 672 58.94 -14.04 13.70
C ILE A 672 60.16 -13.13 13.70
N THR A 673 60.60 -12.74 14.89
CA THR A 673 61.88 -12.07 15.10
C THR A 673 63.01 -13.07 14.92
N THR A 674 63.57 -13.19 13.72
CA THR A 674 64.88 -13.82 13.53
C THR A 674 65.98 -12.84 13.90
N SER A 675 66.54 -13.01 15.10
CA SER A 675 67.87 -12.50 15.42
C SER A 675 68.91 -13.30 14.64
N ASP A 676 69.79 -12.63 13.89
CA ASP A 676 71.09 -13.20 13.55
C ASP A 676 72.15 -12.10 13.51
N SER A 677 73.30 -12.38 14.12
CA SER A 677 74.36 -11.42 14.39
C SER A 677 75.73 -11.97 13.94
N VAL A 678 76.21 -11.50 12.79
CA VAL A 678 77.63 -11.50 12.36
C VAL A 678 77.72 -10.40 11.27
N GLN A 679 78.72 -9.53 11.14
CA GLN A 679 80.13 -9.50 11.57
C GLN A 679 80.53 -8.07 11.99
N GLY A 680 81.52 -7.92 12.89
CA GLY A 680 82.10 -6.64 13.30
C GLY A 680 82.54 -6.65 14.75
#